data_AF-A0AAJ1KG30-F1
#
_entry.id   AF-A0AAJ1KG30-F1
#
_cell.length_a   1.000
_cell.length_b   1.000
_cell.length_c   1.000
_cell.angle_alpha   90.00
_cell.angle_beta   90.00
_cell.angle_gamma   90.00
#
_symmetry.space_group_name_H-M   'P 1'
#
loop_
_entity.id
_entity.type
_entity.pdbx_description
1 polymer ?
#
loop_
_entity_poly.entity_id
_entity_poly.type
_entity_poly.pdbx_seq_one_letter_code
_entity_poly.pdbx_strand_id
1 'polypeptide(L)'
;MPDTEDVIAELGNEPPLIADGRSGPPDRREVSARWLSGTFLTGVTSSVLMGVALFAALDGRQQLATPPEIAELINLASGGDDSGEQAKTTRLVAPRQIARAKDRRRMEVSMVTKVGDRDVIHTMPFVQIKMALAAGHTTSRPYPPFDPMQVFGDDGDDNAQPASATAVAGQIYGAKVESEMSLKTVDFPIETASFDEKSDLSADEVEKVVREAGNGLSDGAVQVAALHYVDPQRFGDAFAESMAGSYDVKITPENVSVAPRATPDDQTPAFAEEIIPFTEDTDITDAFADSGYTGDDATGMSEAIGKLLNATALKAGTVLRVGLEVRGDVAKVVRTSVYDRTTHIVTIALDDRGQFVPAQEPEPNPELLTAFDDSQPVVVRGNLPNVYDGIYRAAFSYGMSKSMTQKLIKLLASDVDFQSRLSPSDRLEVLFSQPDGDDQTSDSSELLYVSATFGGQTRNFYRFQMQDGGTDYFDENGSSAEQFLLRNPLPAGKFRSGFGARRHPILGYVRMHTGVDWAAPIGTPIIAAGNGVVEKVGWAGGYGKQIIIRHANGYETSYNHQSAFAKGIEPGVRVRQGQVIGYLGQTGLATGPHLHYELIVNGTKVDPMRVRLPVGKVLKGDDLVAFKRERERIDDLLKQEDGNSLKVASAKTDSQLPN
;
A
#
# COMPACT_ATOMS: atom_id res chain seq x y z
N MET A 1 -63.26 -49.81 6.29
CA MET A 1 -62.66 -48.49 6.53
C MET A 1 -63.68 -47.73 7.35
N PRO A 2 -63.43 -47.46 8.64
CA PRO A 2 -64.30 -46.56 9.40
C PRO A 2 -64.03 -45.12 8.97
N ASP A 3 -65.10 -44.33 8.98
CA ASP A 3 -65.21 -42.98 8.43
C ASP A 3 -64.20 -42.00 9.02
N THR A 4 -63.54 -41.27 8.13
CA THR A 4 -62.59 -40.20 8.46
C THR A 4 -63.31 -38.91 8.87
N GLU A 5 -64.63 -38.83 8.70
CA GLU A 5 -65.45 -37.67 9.09
C GLU A 5 -65.75 -37.64 10.59
N ASP A 6 -65.83 -38.79 11.28
CA ASP A 6 -66.13 -38.83 12.72
C ASP A 6 -64.93 -38.41 13.60
N VAL A 7 -63.70 -38.55 13.11
CA VAL A 7 -62.48 -38.21 13.88
C VAL A 7 -62.24 -36.69 13.95
N ILE A 8 -62.77 -35.92 12.99
CA ILE A 8 -62.59 -34.46 12.96
C ILE A 8 -63.60 -33.75 13.87
N ALA A 9 -64.78 -34.35 14.12
CA ALA A 9 -65.81 -33.79 14.98
C ALA A 9 -65.49 -33.90 16.50
N GLU A 10 -64.55 -34.77 16.90
CA GLU A 10 -64.16 -34.96 18.31
C GLU A 10 -63.05 -34.01 18.79
N LEU A 11 -62.27 -33.43 17.88
CA LEU A 11 -61.18 -32.51 18.19
C LEU A 11 -61.70 -31.07 18.36
N GLY A 12 -62.18 -30.72 19.55
CA GLY A 12 -62.51 -29.32 19.85
C GLY A 12 -63.39 -29.05 21.07
N ASN A 13 -64.00 -30.09 21.67
CA ASN A 13 -64.91 -29.94 22.80
C ASN A 13 -64.32 -30.33 24.16
N GLU A 14 -63.01 -30.57 24.23
CA GLU A 14 -62.34 -30.82 25.51
C GLU A 14 -62.24 -29.52 26.33
N PRO A 15 -62.54 -29.57 27.64
CA PRO A 15 -62.43 -28.40 28.50
C PRO A 15 -60.99 -27.86 28.53
N PRO A 16 -60.79 -26.54 28.66
CA PRO A 16 -59.46 -25.94 28.71
C PRO A 16 -58.64 -26.55 29.85
N LEU A 17 -57.35 -26.83 29.58
CA LEU A 17 -56.42 -27.27 30.62
C LEU A 17 -56.09 -26.07 31.52
N ILE A 18 -56.68 -26.08 32.71
CA ILE A 18 -56.43 -25.11 33.78
C ILE A 18 -55.26 -25.65 34.61
N ALA A 19 -54.30 -24.79 34.96
CA ALA A 19 -53.06 -25.20 35.64
C ALA A 19 -53.27 -25.93 36.99
N ASP A 20 -54.44 -25.72 37.62
CA ASP A 20 -54.79 -26.27 38.94
C ASP A 20 -55.65 -27.55 38.90
N GLY A 21 -55.89 -28.15 37.72
CA GLY A 21 -56.48 -29.50 37.60
C GLY A 21 -57.94 -29.66 38.06
N ARG A 22 -58.68 -28.57 38.29
CA ARG A 22 -60.12 -28.63 38.63
C ARG A 22 -61.00 -28.63 37.38
N SER A 23 -61.90 -29.60 37.29
CA SER A 23 -62.93 -29.70 36.24
C SER A 23 -64.17 -28.88 36.61
N GLY A 24 -64.13 -27.57 36.39
CA GLY A 24 -65.28 -26.67 36.51
C GLY A 24 -65.35 -25.67 35.34
N PRO A 25 -66.50 -25.04 35.08
CA PRO A 25 -66.61 -24.04 34.02
C PRO A 25 -65.65 -22.86 34.30
N PRO A 26 -64.86 -22.41 33.32
CA PRO A 26 -63.78 -21.45 33.54
C PRO A 26 -64.32 -20.10 34.03
N ASP A 27 -63.70 -19.55 35.08
CA ASP A 27 -63.98 -18.19 35.53
C ASP A 27 -63.48 -17.19 34.46
N ARG A 28 -64.18 -16.07 34.28
CA ARG A 28 -63.95 -15.11 33.17
C ARG A 28 -62.59 -14.40 33.23
N ARG A 29 -61.77 -14.72 34.23
CA ARG A 29 -60.45 -14.13 34.51
C ARG A 29 -59.28 -15.12 34.35
N GLU A 30 -59.54 -16.39 34.05
CA GLU A 30 -58.49 -17.40 33.90
C GLU A 30 -58.06 -17.56 32.43
N VAL A 31 -56.75 -17.56 32.19
CA VAL A 31 -56.15 -17.63 30.86
C VAL A 31 -55.85 -19.09 30.52
N SER A 32 -56.41 -19.58 29.40
CA SER A 32 -56.16 -20.94 28.93
C SER A 32 -54.68 -21.13 28.55
N ALA A 33 -53.99 -22.04 29.25
CA ALA A 33 -52.59 -22.35 28.98
C ALA A 33 -52.38 -22.92 27.57
N ARG A 34 -53.38 -23.63 27.01
CA ARG A 34 -53.34 -24.12 25.62
C ARG A 34 -53.38 -22.97 24.62
N TRP A 35 -54.20 -21.95 24.88
CA TRP A 35 -54.32 -20.79 24.00
C TRP A 35 -53.06 -19.91 24.08
N LEU A 36 -52.50 -19.76 25.28
CA LEU A 36 -51.27 -19.02 25.51
C LEU A 36 -50.05 -19.72 24.88
N SER A 37 -49.96 -21.06 24.96
CA SER A 37 -48.86 -21.78 24.31
C SER A 37 -48.98 -21.75 22.79
N GLY A 38 -50.19 -21.82 22.23
CA GLY A 38 -50.44 -21.71 20.80
C GLY A 38 -50.09 -20.33 20.22
N THR A 39 -50.42 -19.25 20.94
CA THR A 39 -50.05 -17.88 20.56
C THR A 39 -48.56 -17.62 20.72
N PHE A 40 -47.93 -18.14 21.78
CA PHE A 40 -46.48 -18.04 21.95
C PHE A 40 -45.71 -18.78 20.86
N LEU A 41 -46.13 -20.01 20.52
CA LEU A 41 -45.47 -20.81 19.49
C LEU A 41 -45.58 -20.16 18.11
N THR A 42 -46.75 -19.63 17.75
CA THR A 42 -46.95 -18.91 16.47
C THR A 42 -46.19 -17.59 16.40
N GLY A 43 -46.06 -16.87 17.52
CA GLY A 43 -45.22 -15.67 17.61
C GLY A 43 -43.73 -15.97 17.42
N VAL A 44 -43.23 -17.03 18.06
CA VAL A 44 -41.82 -17.45 17.95
C VAL A 44 -41.51 -17.93 16.53
N THR A 45 -42.35 -18.78 15.93
CA THR A 45 -42.12 -19.28 14.58
C THR A 45 -42.18 -18.17 13.53
N SER A 46 -43.11 -17.21 13.66
CA SER A 46 -43.18 -16.06 12.76
C SER A 46 -41.95 -15.15 12.89
N SER A 47 -41.47 -14.93 14.12
CA SER A 47 -40.26 -14.12 14.36
C SER A 47 -39.00 -14.77 13.80
N VAL A 48 -38.88 -16.10 13.93
CA VAL A 48 -37.76 -16.87 13.37
C VAL A 48 -37.79 -16.84 11.85
N LEU A 49 -38.96 -17.06 11.22
CA LEU A 49 -39.08 -16.99 9.76
C LEU A 49 -38.79 -15.59 9.22
N MET A 50 -39.29 -14.54 9.89
CA MET A 50 -38.96 -13.16 9.56
C MET A 50 -37.45 -12.89 9.69
N GLY A 51 -36.81 -13.41 10.75
CA GLY A 51 -35.36 -13.29 10.97
C GLY A 51 -34.55 -14.01 9.89
N VAL A 52 -34.95 -15.20 9.47
CA VAL A 52 -34.30 -15.94 8.37
C VAL A 52 -34.49 -15.22 7.04
N ALA A 53 -35.68 -14.68 6.77
CA ALA A 53 -35.93 -13.89 5.57
C ALA A 53 -35.12 -12.58 5.56
N LEU A 54 -35.01 -11.90 6.71
CA LEU A 54 -34.20 -10.69 6.86
C LEU A 54 -32.70 -10.99 6.70
N PHE A 55 -32.23 -12.09 7.29
CA PHE A 55 -30.85 -12.56 7.15
C PHE A 55 -30.53 -12.91 5.69
N ALA A 56 -31.40 -13.66 5.01
CA ALA A 56 -31.24 -13.97 3.59
C ALA A 56 -31.34 -12.72 2.69
N ALA A 57 -32.12 -11.70 3.07
CA ALA A 57 -32.20 -10.43 2.34
C ALA A 57 -31.00 -9.50 2.61
N LEU A 58 -30.34 -9.65 3.76
CA LEU A 58 -29.14 -8.90 4.15
C LEU A 58 -27.85 -9.57 3.65
N ASP A 59 -27.88 -10.88 3.43
CA ASP A 59 -26.79 -11.65 2.82
C ASP A 59 -26.61 -11.17 1.36
N GLY A 60 -25.61 -10.32 1.13
CA GLY A 60 -25.30 -9.72 -0.16
C GLY A 60 -25.56 -8.21 -0.29
N ARG A 61 -26.17 -7.53 0.69
CA ARG A 61 -26.39 -6.06 0.64
C ARG A 61 -25.60 -5.20 1.63
N GLN A 62 -24.77 -5.81 2.49
CA GLN A 62 -23.86 -5.05 3.35
C GLN A 62 -22.49 -4.87 2.68
N GLN A 63 -22.48 -4.19 1.54
CA GLN A 63 -21.37 -3.31 1.19
C GLN A 63 -21.85 -1.89 1.52
N LEU A 64 -21.56 -1.45 2.75
CA LEU A 64 -21.53 -0.02 3.05
C LEU A 64 -20.65 0.63 1.99
N ALA A 65 -21.23 1.59 1.26
CA ALA A 65 -20.65 2.24 0.11
C ALA A 65 -19.18 2.62 0.35
N THR A 66 -18.27 1.79 -0.14
CA THR A 66 -17.04 2.33 -0.72
C THR A 66 -17.51 3.29 -1.80
N PRO A 67 -17.13 4.58 -1.76
CA PRO A 67 -17.42 5.47 -2.87
C PRO A 67 -16.93 4.77 -4.15
N PRO A 68 -17.71 4.76 -5.23
CA PRO A 68 -17.22 4.23 -6.49
C PRO A 68 -15.99 5.04 -6.87
N GLU A 69 -14.80 4.46 -6.68
CA GLU A 69 -13.63 4.89 -7.42
C GLU A 69 -13.98 4.60 -8.87
N ILE A 70 -14.31 5.67 -9.60
CA ILE A 70 -14.19 5.66 -11.05
C ILE A 70 -12.74 5.27 -11.27
N ALA A 71 -12.51 4.09 -11.83
CA ALA A 71 -11.18 3.75 -12.32
C ALA A 71 -10.83 4.87 -13.29
N GLU A 72 -9.94 5.78 -12.89
CA GLU A 72 -9.47 6.84 -13.76
C GLU A 72 -8.75 6.18 -14.92
N LEU A 73 -9.49 5.99 -16.01
CA LEU A 73 -9.02 5.62 -17.35
C LEU A 73 -8.16 6.75 -17.97
N ILE A 74 -7.68 7.69 -17.16
CA ILE A 74 -7.00 8.91 -17.58
C ILE A 74 -5.65 8.61 -18.25
N ASN A 75 -5.07 7.42 -18.05
CA ASN A 75 -3.82 7.04 -18.72
C ASN A 75 -3.98 6.34 -20.07
N LEU A 76 -5.20 6.16 -20.62
CA LEU A 76 -5.38 5.61 -21.99
C LEU A 76 -5.60 6.67 -23.09
N ALA A 77 -5.78 7.95 -22.73
CA ALA A 77 -6.10 9.00 -23.71
C ALA A 77 -4.88 9.69 -24.34
N SER A 78 -3.66 9.21 -24.05
CA SER A 78 -2.42 9.74 -24.63
C SER A 78 -2.05 8.99 -25.91
N GLY A 79 -2.96 8.99 -26.88
CA GLY A 79 -2.78 8.36 -28.19
C GLY A 79 -3.99 8.67 -29.05
N GLY A 80 -3.92 9.78 -29.79
CA GLY A 80 -5.02 10.20 -30.66
C GLY A 80 -5.29 9.19 -31.77
N ASP A 81 -6.54 8.78 -31.95
CA ASP A 81 -7.37 9.27 -33.05
C ASP A 81 -8.85 8.94 -32.78
N ASP A 82 -9.71 9.75 -33.38
CA ASP A 82 -11.15 9.86 -33.19
C ASP A 82 -11.91 8.63 -33.74
N SER A 83 -12.64 7.87 -32.89
CA SER A 83 -13.91 7.16 -33.23
C SER A 83 -14.37 6.23 -32.10
N GLY A 84 -15.58 6.48 -31.59
CA GLY A 84 -16.23 5.77 -30.48
C GLY A 84 -16.64 4.30 -30.72
N GLU A 85 -16.03 3.59 -31.68
CA GLU A 85 -16.31 2.17 -31.95
C GLU A 85 -15.27 1.21 -31.36
N GLN A 86 -14.04 1.64 -31.03
CA GLN A 86 -12.98 0.75 -30.53
C GLN A 86 -13.05 0.40 -29.03
N ALA A 87 -13.97 1.02 -28.27
CA ALA A 87 -14.09 0.79 -26.83
C ALA A 87 -14.58 -0.62 -26.44
N LYS A 88 -15.12 -1.42 -27.38
CA LYS A 88 -15.61 -2.78 -27.11
C LYS A 88 -14.58 -3.90 -27.26
N THR A 89 -13.39 -3.60 -27.76
CA THR A 89 -12.31 -4.58 -27.98
C THR A 89 -11.06 -4.30 -27.16
N THR A 90 -11.08 -3.27 -26.31
CA THR A 90 -9.94 -2.92 -25.45
C THR A 90 -9.79 -3.96 -24.35
N ARG A 91 -8.62 -4.61 -24.31
CA ARG A 91 -8.28 -5.63 -23.32
C ARG A 91 -8.26 -5.00 -21.92
N LEU A 92 -9.00 -5.59 -20.96
CA LEU A 92 -9.09 -5.13 -19.57
C LEU A 92 -7.76 -5.23 -18.78
N VAL A 93 -6.75 -5.90 -19.33
CA VAL A 93 -5.42 -6.04 -18.73
C VAL A 93 -4.38 -5.68 -19.78
N ALA A 94 -3.81 -4.48 -19.65
CA ALA A 94 -2.66 -4.09 -20.43
C ALA A 94 -1.45 -4.94 -20.01
N PRO A 95 -0.72 -5.58 -20.95
CA PRO A 95 0.58 -6.17 -20.63
C PRO A 95 1.51 -5.06 -20.13
N ARG A 96 2.02 -5.20 -18.91
CA ARG A 96 2.81 -4.15 -18.24
C ARG A 96 4.28 -4.25 -18.65
N GLN A 97 4.74 -3.19 -19.32
CA GLN A 97 6.09 -2.95 -19.83
C GLN A 97 7.12 -2.80 -18.70
N ILE A 98 8.32 -3.35 -18.87
CA ILE A 98 9.43 -3.32 -17.91
C ILE A 98 10.59 -2.50 -18.52
N ALA A 99 10.39 -1.18 -18.61
CA ALA A 99 11.35 -0.27 -19.23
C ALA A 99 12.40 0.18 -18.21
N ARG A 100 13.69 0.03 -18.56
CA ARG A 100 14.82 0.66 -17.86
C ARG A 100 14.96 2.13 -18.26
N ALA A 101 14.00 2.97 -17.91
CA ALA A 101 14.24 4.40 -17.93
C ALA A 101 15.02 4.79 -16.66
N LYS A 102 16.35 4.72 -16.74
CA LYS A 102 17.29 5.38 -15.82
C LYS A 102 16.98 5.15 -14.34
N ASP A 103 16.93 3.87 -13.95
CA ASP A 103 16.60 3.34 -12.63
C ASP A 103 17.38 3.92 -11.43
N ARG A 104 18.39 4.78 -11.65
CA ARG A 104 19.07 5.56 -10.62
C ARG A 104 19.25 7.01 -11.10
N ARG A 105 18.65 7.95 -10.36
CA ARG A 105 18.74 9.40 -10.61
C ARG A 105 19.36 10.09 -9.41
N ARG A 106 20.47 10.79 -9.62
CA ARG A 106 21.08 11.67 -8.60
C ARG A 106 20.60 13.09 -8.81
N MET A 107 20.14 13.74 -7.74
CA MET A 107 19.64 15.11 -7.72
C MET A 107 20.44 15.89 -6.68
N GLU A 108 20.73 17.15 -6.97
CA GLU A 108 21.34 18.06 -6.00
C GLU A 108 20.26 18.99 -5.48
N VAL A 109 19.99 18.90 -4.18
CA VAL A 109 18.94 19.70 -3.54
C VAL A 109 19.58 20.52 -2.43
N SER A 110 19.34 21.82 -2.43
CA SER A 110 19.81 22.71 -1.38
C SER A 110 18.95 22.53 -0.13
N MET A 111 19.58 22.46 1.05
CA MET A 111 19.00 22.15 2.35
C MET A 111 19.37 23.24 3.35
N VAL A 112 18.40 23.74 4.12
CA VAL A 112 18.57 24.73 5.19
C VAL A 112 18.61 24.04 6.54
N THR A 113 19.76 23.99 7.18
CA THR A 113 19.92 23.52 8.55
C THR A 113 20.10 24.69 9.50
N LYS A 114 19.32 24.75 10.57
CA LYS A 114 19.47 25.78 11.61
C LYS A 114 20.61 25.41 12.55
N VAL A 115 21.67 26.22 12.56
CA VAL A 115 22.85 26.07 13.41
C VAL A 115 22.93 27.27 14.35
N GLY A 116 22.41 27.12 15.56
CA GLY A 116 22.27 28.22 16.53
C GLY A 116 21.29 29.29 16.03
N ASP A 117 21.76 30.54 15.93
CA ASP A 117 20.98 31.69 15.44
C ASP A 117 21.11 31.91 13.92
N ARG A 118 21.65 30.94 13.18
CA ARG A 118 21.91 31.07 11.74
C ARG A 118 21.28 29.91 10.98
N ASP A 119 20.73 30.22 9.82
CA ASP A 119 20.23 29.25 8.86
C ASP A 119 21.35 28.96 7.85
N VAL A 120 21.87 27.74 7.83
CA VAL A 120 22.95 27.32 6.93
C VAL A 120 22.36 26.54 5.78
N ILE A 121 22.48 27.08 4.57
CA ILE A 121 22.04 26.46 3.34
C ILE A 121 23.21 25.72 2.70
N HIS A 122 23.10 24.41 2.52
CA HIS A 122 24.12 23.59 1.87
C HIS A 122 23.46 22.65 0.84
N THR A 123 24.19 22.27 -0.20
CA THR A 123 23.66 21.36 -1.23
C THR A 123 23.94 19.91 -0.85
N MET A 124 22.86 19.12 -0.78
CA MET A 124 22.90 17.70 -0.45
C MET A 124 22.49 16.86 -1.66
N PRO A 125 23.27 15.82 -2.03
CA PRO A 125 22.85 14.89 -3.06
C PRO A 125 21.72 13.99 -2.55
N PHE A 126 20.70 13.80 -3.37
CA PHE A 126 19.66 12.81 -3.21
C PHE A 126 19.71 11.80 -4.34
N VAL A 127 19.40 10.55 -4.05
CA VAL A 127 19.35 9.48 -5.04
C VAL A 127 17.97 8.86 -5.02
N GLN A 128 17.32 8.86 -6.17
CA GLN A 128 16.11 8.11 -6.43
C GLN A 128 16.46 6.86 -7.20
N ILE A 129 15.94 5.72 -6.77
CA ILE A 129 16.17 4.42 -7.38
C ILE A 129 14.83 3.77 -7.65
N LYS A 130 14.59 3.38 -8.91
CA LYS A 130 13.40 2.64 -9.34
C LYS A 130 13.83 1.21 -9.67
N MET A 131 13.43 0.25 -8.85
CA MET A 131 13.87 -1.14 -8.93
C MET A 131 12.73 -2.04 -9.42
N ALA A 132 12.90 -2.64 -10.59
CA ALA A 132 12.13 -3.81 -10.98
C ALA A 132 12.71 -5.05 -10.28
N LEU A 133 11.99 -5.62 -9.32
CA LEU A 133 12.52 -6.71 -8.49
C LEU A 133 12.68 -8.02 -9.28
N ALA A 134 11.88 -8.21 -10.32
CA ALA A 134 11.95 -9.35 -11.22
C ALA A 134 13.13 -9.30 -12.21
N ALA A 135 13.92 -8.23 -12.24
CA ALA A 135 14.96 -8.01 -13.25
C ALA A 135 16.25 -8.83 -13.09
N GLY A 136 16.19 -9.95 -12.36
CA GLY A 136 17.31 -10.88 -12.24
C GLY A 136 18.56 -10.31 -11.55
N HIS A 137 18.40 -9.34 -10.63
CA HIS A 137 19.51 -8.72 -9.91
C HIS A 137 20.41 -9.76 -9.25
N THR A 138 21.72 -9.60 -9.42
CA THR A 138 22.73 -10.42 -8.74
C THR A 138 23.56 -9.54 -7.81
N THR A 139 24.05 -10.13 -6.73
CA THR A 139 24.93 -9.44 -5.78
C THR A 139 26.05 -10.37 -5.37
N SER A 140 27.28 -9.84 -5.33
CA SER A 140 28.44 -10.52 -4.75
C SER A 140 28.55 -10.29 -3.24
N ARG A 141 27.73 -9.39 -2.68
CA ARG A 141 27.73 -9.06 -1.25
C ARG A 141 26.89 -10.07 -0.47
N PRO A 142 27.44 -10.71 0.58
CA PRO A 142 26.64 -11.57 1.45
C PRO A 142 25.62 -10.75 2.22
N TYR A 143 24.41 -11.27 2.34
CA TYR A 143 23.33 -10.69 3.15
C TYR A 143 22.74 -11.77 4.07
N PRO A 144 22.17 -11.39 5.23
CA PRO A 144 21.69 -12.36 6.21
C PRO A 144 20.49 -13.14 5.65
N PRO A 145 20.38 -14.46 5.94
CA PRO A 145 19.19 -15.22 5.58
C PRO A 145 17.96 -14.63 6.28
N PHE A 146 16.77 -14.87 5.73
CA PHE A 146 15.53 -14.40 6.35
C PHE A 146 15.38 -14.99 7.76
N ASP A 147 15.52 -14.12 8.77
CA ASP A 147 15.19 -14.41 10.16
C ASP A 147 14.05 -13.47 10.57
N PRO A 148 12.84 -13.99 10.77
CA PRO A 148 11.69 -13.17 11.09
C PRO A 148 11.85 -12.54 12.50
N MET A 149 12.70 -13.07 13.39
CA MET A 149 13.03 -12.42 14.66
C MET A 149 13.87 -11.15 14.49
N GLN A 150 14.74 -11.07 13.49
CA GLN A 150 15.52 -9.86 13.22
C GLN A 150 14.73 -8.82 12.42
N VAL A 151 13.79 -9.28 11.59
CA VAL A 151 12.94 -8.40 10.79
C VAL A 151 11.85 -7.73 11.65
N PHE A 152 11.24 -8.48 12.56
CA PHE A 152 10.17 -8.00 13.43
C PHE A 152 10.62 -7.66 14.85
N GLY A 153 11.82 -8.10 15.24
CA GLY A 153 12.42 -7.74 16.51
C GLY A 153 13.07 -6.37 16.46
N ASP A 154 13.10 -5.72 17.62
CA ASP A 154 13.94 -4.55 17.81
C ASP A 154 15.35 -5.07 18.16
N ASP A 155 16.33 -4.76 17.31
CA ASP A 155 17.71 -4.71 17.79
C ASP A 155 17.69 -3.64 18.87
N GLY A 156 17.77 -4.07 20.13
CA GLY A 156 17.94 -3.16 21.25
C GLY A 156 19.20 -2.36 20.96
N ASP A 157 19.01 -1.15 20.45
CA ASP A 157 20.07 -0.21 20.21
C ASP A 157 20.47 0.35 21.59
N ASP A 158 21.13 -0.49 22.38
CA ASP A 158 21.95 -0.10 23.54
C ASP A 158 23.14 0.79 23.10
N ASN A 159 23.27 1.07 21.80
CA ASN A 159 24.14 2.07 21.21
C ASN A 159 23.38 3.23 20.53
N ALA A 160 22.14 3.51 20.95
CA ALA A 160 21.65 4.88 20.95
C ALA A 160 22.40 5.66 22.05
N GLN A 161 23.71 5.82 21.88
CA GLN A 161 24.42 6.98 22.40
C GLN A 161 23.55 8.17 21.98
N PRO A 162 23.11 9.04 22.91
CA PRO A 162 22.37 10.23 22.50
C PRO A 162 23.23 10.90 21.46
N ALA A 163 22.73 10.98 20.22
CA ALA A 163 23.37 11.69 19.13
C ALA A 163 23.64 13.09 19.68
N SER A 164 24.86 13.25 20.15
CA SER A 164 25.30 14.43 20.84
C SER A 164 25.55 15.42 19.71
N ALA A 165 24.81 16.52 19.76
CA ALA A 165 24.68 17.57 18.75
C ALA A 165 23.70 17.25 17.60
N THR A 166 22.44 17.68 17.79
CA THR A 166 21.72 18.57 16.87
C THR A 166 22.21 18.56 15.41
N ALA A 167 21.92 17.50 14.67
CA ALA A 167 21.64 17.64 13.25
C ALA A 167 20.15 17.95 13.14
N VAL A 168 19.79 19.23 13.23
CA VAL A 168 18.46 19.68 12.83
C VAL A 168 18.32 19.28 11.37
N ALA A 169 17.42 18.35 11.08
CA ALA A 169 17.14 17.91 9.72
C ALA A 169 16.89 19.16 8.88
N GLY A 170 17.76 19.38 7.88
CA GLY A 170 17.66 20.56 7.05
C GLY A 170 16.33 20.55 6.30
N GLN A 171 15.70 21.70 6.12
CA GLN A 171 14.55 21.81 5.24
C GLN A 171 15.03 22.07 3.82
N ILE A 172 14.52 21.37 2.81
CA ILE A 172 14.86 21.65 1.41
C ILE A 172 14.59 23.13 1.09
N TYR A 173 15.65 23.85 0.72
CA TYR A 173 15.65 25.21 0.20
C TYR A 173 15.21 25.15 -1.27
N GLY A 174 14.05 25.73 -1.59
CA GLY A 174 13.45 25.69 -2.93
C GLY A 174 14.23 26.42 -4.03
N ALA A 175 15.47 26.85 -3.77
CA ALA A 175 16.36 27.47 -4.74
C ALA A 175 17.72 26.76 -4.73
N LYS A 176 18.32 26.55 -5.90
CA LYS A 176 19.64 25.93 -6.02
C LYS A 176 20.72 26.93 -5.55
N VAL A 177 21.55 26.53 -4.59
CA VAL A 177 22.69 27.31 -4.13
C VAL A 177 23.98 26.57 -4.50
N GLU A 178 24.91 27.26 -5.14
CA GLU A 178 26.17 26.66 -5.63
C GLU A 178 27.21 26.47 -4.51
N SER A 179 27.03 27.11 -3.35
CA SER A 179 27.96 27.05 -2.21
C SER A 179 27.23 27.19 -0.87
N GLU A 180 27.90 26.83 0.23
CA GLU A 180 27.35 26.95 1.59
C GLU A 180 27.07 28.42 1.93
N MET A 181 25.82 28.76 2.25
CA MET A 181 25.39 30.11 2.59
C MET A 181 24.84 30.16 4.00
N SER A 182 25.40 31.00 4.88
CA SER A 182 24.83 31.25 6.21
C SER A 182 23.97 32.52 6.21
N LEU A 183 22.68 32.38 6.46
CA LEU A 183 21.75 33.48 6.67
C LEU A 183 21.66 33.78 8.17
N LYS A 184 21.83 35.05 8.54
CA LYS A 184 21.57 35.54 9.89
C LYS A 184 20.51 36.63 9.81
N THR A 185 19.32 36.35 10.30
CA THR A 185 18.28 37.37 10.47
C THR A 185 18.60 38.15 11.74
N VAL A 186 18.73 39.46 11.63
CA VAL A 186 18.83 40.37 12.76
C VAL A 186 17.68 41.35 12.68
N ASP A 187 17.12 41.74 13.83
CA ASP A 187 16.09 42.77 13.87
C ASP A 187 16.63 44.06 13.22
N PHE A 188 15.78 44.71 12.42
CA PHE A 188 16.16 45.97 11.80
C PHE A 188 16.47 46.99 12.91
N PRO A 189 17.66 47.60 12.95
CA PRO A 189 18.07 48.43 14.08
C PRO A 189 17.40 49.79 14.00
N ILE A 190 16.16 49.87 14.50
CA ILE A 190 15.36 51.10 14.57
C ILE A 190 16.05 52.15 15.47
N GLU A 191 16.84 51.72 16.45
CA GLU A 191 17.46 52.63 17.42
C GLU A 191 18.70 53.38 16.90
N THR A 192 19.37 52.89 15.85
CA THR A 192 20.56 53.55 15.28
C THR A 192 20.29 54.31 13.99
N ALA A 193 19.12 54.11 13.38
CA ALA A 193 18.69 54.92 12.26
C ALA A 193 18.15 56.23 12.83
N SER A 194 19.02 57.23 12.96
CA SER A 194 18.59 58.62 13.11
C SER A 194 17.84 59.04 11.85
N PHE A 195 16.57 58.66 11.76
CA PHE A 195 15.63 59.24 10.81
C PHE A 195 15.47 60.70 11.20
N ASP A 196 16.02 61.59 10.38
CA ASP A 196 15.73 63.01 10.50
C ASP A 196 14.28 63.22 10.05
N GLU A 197 13.35 63.17 11.01
CA GLU A 197 11.92 63.48 10.79
C GLU A 197 11.69 64.93 10.31
N LYS A 198 12.75 65.74 10.16
CA LYS A 198 12.70 67.12 9.66
C LYS A 198 13.40 67.33 8.31
N SER A 199 13.72 66.27 7.57
CA SER A 199 14.09 66.41 6.17
C SER A 199 12.82 66.58 5.31
N ASP A 200 12.13 67.70 5.47
CA ASP A 200 11.22 68.18 4.43
C ASP A 200 12.07 68.42 3.19
N LEU A 201 12.00 67.50 2.21
CA LEU A 201 12.60 67.70 0.89
C LEU A 201 12.13 69.06 0.38
N SER A 202 13.08 69.91 -0.02
CA SER A 202 12.72 71.21 -0.56
C SER A 202 11.89 71.03 -1.84
N ALA A 203 11.08 72.02 -2.22
CA ALA A 203 10.29 71.94 -3.44
C ALA A 203 11.17 71.65 -4.68
N ASP A 204 12.42 72.09 -4.68
CA ASP A 204 13.39 71.87 -5.76
C ASP A 204 13.92 70.42 -5.76
N GLU A 205 14.07 69.81 -4.58
CA GLU A 205 14.46 68.40 -4.44
C GLU A 205 13.32 67.46 -4.80
N VAL A 206 12.09 67.81 -4.41
CA VAL A 206 10.88 67.09 -4.84
C VAL A 206 10.73 67.17 -6.36
N GLU A 207 10.90 68.36 -6.96
CA GLU A 207 10.83 68.50 -8.41
C GLU A 207 11.90 67.68 -9.13
N LYS A 208 13.12 67.62 -8.58
CA LYS A 208 14.21 66.82 -9.13
C LYS A 208 13.91 65.32 -9.09
N VAL A 209 13.41 64.81 -7.94
CA VAL A 209 13.04 63.40 -7.78
C VAL A 209 11.86 63.05 -8.69
N VAL A 210 10.88 63.94 -8.82
CA VAL A 210 9.72 63.75 -9.72
C VAL A 210 10.15 63.78 -11.19
N ARG A 211 11.11 64.62 -11.59
CA ARG A 211 11.67 64.62 -12.96
C ARG A 211 12.50 63.38 -13.26
N GLU A 212 13.27 62.88 -12.29
CA GLU A 212 14.02 61.62 -12.43
C GLU A 212 13.08 60.42 -12.52
N ALA A 213 12.03 60.37 -11.70
CA ALA A 213 11.01 59.31 -11.75
C ALA A 213 10.08 59.41 -12.97
N GLY A 214 9.85 60.62 -13.48
CA GLY A 214 8.96 60.89 -14.61
C GLY A 214 9.44 60.36 -15.96
N ASN A 215 10.74 60.06 -16.11
CA ASN A 215 11.29 59.48 -17.35
C ASN A 215 10.90 58.00 -17.57
N GLY A 216 10.24 57.35 -16.61
CA GLY A 216 9.75 55.98 -16.71
C GLY A 216 8.24 55.83 -16.92
N LEU A 217 7.49 56.94 -16.95
CA LEU A 217 6.02 56.92 -17.07
C LEU A 217 5.61 57.26 -18.51
N SER A 218 5.73 56.27 -19.40
CA SER A 218 5.04 56.32 -20.69
C SER A 218 3.54 56.04 -20.48
N ASP A 219 2.72 56.75 -21.25
CA ASP A 219 1.26 56.88 -21.17
C ASP A 219 0.49 55.60 -21.57
N GLY A 220 0.87 54.45 -21.01
CA GLY A 220 0.34 53.13 -21.36
C GLY A 220 0.06 52.18 -20.20
N ALA A 221 0.32 52.58 -18.95
CA ALA A 221 0.19 51.71 -17.78
C ALA A 221 -0.82 52.21 -16.73
N VAL A 222 -1.70 53.15 -17.07
CA VAL A 222 -2.75 53.64 -16.17
C VAL A 222 -4.13 53.39 -16.77
N GLN A 223 -4.45 52.13 -17.05
CA GLN A 223 -5.83 51.69 -17.29
C GLN A 223 -6.01 50.17 -17.12
N VAL A 224 -5.60 49.62 -15.98
CA VAL A 224 -6.02 48.25 -15.59
C VAL A 224 -6.49 48.16 -14.13
N ALA A 225 -6.37 49.22 -13.33
CA ALA A 225 -6.78 49.24 -11.92
C ALA A 225 -8.22 49.73 -11.66
N ALA A 226 -9.10 49.72 -12.66
CA ALA A 226 -10.49 50.20 -12.52
C ALA A 226 -11.55 49.21 -13.02
N LEU A 227 -11.26 47.90 -13.00
CA LEU A 227 -12.32 46.90 -13.16
C LEU A 227 -12.87 46.54 -11.78
N HIS A 228 -14.09 46.99 -11.50
CA HIS A 228 -14.85 46.61 -10.33
C HIS A 228 -15.08 45.10 -10.30
N TYR A 229 -14.88 44.52 -9.12
CA TYR A 229 -15.27 43.16 -8.79
C TYR A 229 -16.77 42.99 -9.06
N VAL A 230 -17.12 42.15 -10.05
CA VAL A 230 -18.51 41.76 -10.32
C VAL A 230 -18.78 40.49 -9.50
N ASP A 231 -19.67 40.61 -8.53
CA ASP A 231 -20.14 39.48 -7.72
C ASP A 231 -20.82 38.42 -8.61
N PRO A 232 -20.29 37.17 -8.67
CA PRO A 232 -20.89 36.08 -9.44
C PRO A 232 -22.31 35.70 -8.96
N GLN A 233 -22.70 36.09 -7.74
CA GLN A 233 -24.03 35.78 -7.18
C GLN A 233 -25.13 36.76 -7.61
N ARG A 234 -24.82 37.78 -8.41
CA ARG A 234 -25.81 38.73 -8.94
C ARG A 234 -26.79 38.08 -9.94
N PHE A 235 -26.41 36.96 -10.55
CA PHE A 235 -27.28 36.18 -11.41
C PHE A 235 -27.93 35.08 -10.56
N GLY A 236 -29.09 35.38 -9.96
CA GLY A 236 -29.81 34.46 -9.09
C GLY A 236 -30.19 33.13 -9.76
N ASP A 237 -30.76 32.23 -8.97
CA ASP A 237 -31.07 30.80 -9.25
C ASP A 237 -31.85 30.49 -10.56
N ALA A 238 -32.29 31.50 -11.31
CA ALA A 238 -33.02 31.33 -12.56
C ALA A 238 -32.17 30.83 -13.74
N PHE A 239 -30.84 30.86 -13.67
CA PHE A 239 -29.98 30.32 -14.74
C PHE A 239 -29.75 28.81 -14.63
N ALA A 240 -29.95 28.23 -13.43
CA ALA A 240 -29.86 26.79 -13.21
C ALA A 240 -31.11 26.04 -13.72
N GLU A 241 -32.28 26.65 -13.65
CA GLU A 241 -33.53 26.04 -14.12
C GLU A 241 -33.67 26.04 -15.65
N SER A 242 -33.02 26.96 -16.38
CA SER A 242 -33.15 27.03 -17.85
C SER A 242 -32.27 26.02 -18.62
N MET A 243 -31.24 25.44 -18.01
CA MET A 243 -30.44 24.37 -18.63
C MET A 243 -30.93 22.95 -18.31
N ALA A 244 -31.75 22.78 -17.25
CA ALA A 244 -32.30 21.48 -16.88
C ALA A 244 -33.57 21.10 -17.68
N GLY A 245 -34.20 22.06 -18.36
CA GLY A 245 -35.44 21.84 -19.12
C GLY A 245 -35.26 21.44 -20.59
N SER A 246 -34.04 21.49 -21.15
CA SER A 246 -33.80 21.28 -22.59
C SER A 246 -33.12 19.96 -22.96
N TYR A 247 -32.81 19.10 -21.99
CA TYR A 247 -32.28 17.76 -22.26
C TYR A 247 -33.29 16.72 -21.80
N ASP A 248 -33.98 16.11 -22.75
CA ASP A 248 -34.66 14.83 -22.59
C ASP A 248 -33.57 13.75 -22.40
N VAL A 249 -32.93 13.75 -21.22
CA VAL A 249 -31.93 12.75 -20.84
C VAL A 249 -32.71 11.47 -20.54
N LYS A 250 -32.92 10.68 -21.58
CA LYS A 250 -33.32 9.29 -21.44
C LYS A 250 -32.16 8.55 -20.79
N ILE A 251 -32.17 8.47 -19.46
CA ILE A 251 -31.25 7.62 -18.68
C ILE A 251 -31.53 6.19 -19.10
N THR A 252 -30.80 5.71 -20.10
CA THR A 252 -30.73 4.30 -20.43
C THR A 252 -29.76 3.70 -19.44
N PRO A 253 -30.18 2.75 -18.59
CA PRO A 253 -29.25 2.08 -17.69
C PRO A 253 -28.21 1.36 -18.55
N GLU A 254 -26.96 1.82 -18.50
CA GLU A 254 -25.85 1.05 -19.04
C GLU A 254 -25.77 -0.27 -18.25
N ASN A 255 -25.56 -1.38 -18.95
CA ASN A 255 -25.39 -2.69 -18.33
C ASN A 255 -24.09 -2.70 -17.52
N VAL A 256 -24.15 -2.26 -16.26
CA VAL A 256 -23.00 -2.26 -15.35
C VAL A 256 -22.81 -3.69 -14.83
N SER A 257 -21.73 -4.34 -15.25
CA SER A 257 -21.35 -5.65 -14.71
C SER A 257 -20.59 -5.44 -13.41
N VAL A 258 -21.22 -5.76 -12.29
CA VAL A 258 -20.57 -5.72 -10.97
C VAL A 258 -19.80 -7.02 -10.79
N ALA A 259 -18.49 -7.00 -11.03
CA ALA A 259 -17.63 -8.14 -10.74
C ALA A 259 -17.08 -8.01 -9.30
N PRO A 260 -17.19 -9.04 -8.45
CA PRO A 260 -16.50 -9.06 -7.18
C PRO A 260 -14.98 -9.01 -7.42
N ARG A 261 -14.25 -8.19 -6.65
CA ARG A 261 -12.78 -8.16 -6.67
C ARG A 261 -12.26 -9.50 -6.16
N ALA A 262 -11.87 -10.39 -7.08
CA ALA A 262 -11.22 -11.64 -6.73
C ALA A 262 -9.84 -11.33 -6.15
N THR A 263 -9.54 -11.89 -4.98
CA THR A 263 -8.17 -11.94 -4.47
C THR A 263 -7.35 -12.80 -5.42
N PRO A 264 -6.18 -12.32 -5.91
CA PRO A 264 -5.30 -13.15 -6.72
C PRO A 264 -4.98 -14.44 -5.97
N ASP A 265 -5.40 -15.58 -6.53
CA ASP A 265 -4.93 -16.90 -6.10
C ASP A 265 -3.68 -17.26 -6.91
N ASP A 266 -2.83 -18.16 -6.40
CA ASP A 266 -1.58 -18.62 -7.04
C ASP A 266 -1.81 -19.23 -8.43
N GLN A 267 -3.06 -19.54 -8.78
CA GLN A 267 -3.46 -20.11 -10.07
C GLN A 267 -3.91 -19.07 -11.11
N THR A 268 -3.95 -17.79 -10.75
CA THR A 268 -4.38 -16.72 -11.68
C THR A 268 -3.28 -16.49 -12.73
N PRO A 269 -3.54 -16.63 -14.04
CA PRO A 269 -2.52 -16.40 -15.05
C PRO A 269 -2.15 -14.92 -15.10
N ALA A 270 -0.87 -14.62 -14.87
CA ALA A 270 -0.28 -13.31 -15.07
C ALA A 270 0.37 -13.23 -16.45
N PHE A 271 0.24 -12.10 -17.14
CA PHE A 271 0.86 -11.90 -18.45
C PHE A 271 2.04 -10.94 -18.34
N ALA A 272 3.16 -11.32 -18.92
CA ALA A 272 4.38 -10.51 -18.99
C ALA A 272 4.90 -10.44 -20.42
N GLU A 273 5.76 -9.47 -20.71
CA GLU A 273 6.46 -9.37 -21.98
C GLU A 273 7.97 -9.28 -21.75
N GLU A 274 8.74 -9.90 -22.65
CA GLU A 274 10.20 -9.88 -22.67
C GLU A 274 10.70 -9.48 -24.07
N ILE A 275 11.82 -8.76 -24.10
CA ILE A 275 12.46 -8.30 -25.34
C ILE A 275 13.82 -8.97 -25.46
N ILE A 276 14.00 -9.73 -26.54
CA ILE A 276 15.25 -10.44 -26.86
C ILE A 276 15.85 -9.79 -28.12
N PRO A 277 16.87 -8.93 -27.99
CA PRO A 277 17.57 -8.35 -29.13
C PRO A 277 18.61 -9.33 -29.70
N PHE A 278 18.74 -9.36 -31.03
CA PHE A 278 19.74 -10.13 -31.74
C PHE A 278 20.91 -9.20 -32.10
N THR A 279 22.03 -9.36 -31.40
CA THR A 279 23.27 -8.58 -31.67
C THR A 279 24.12 -9.19 -32.77
N GLU A 280 23.97 -10.50 -33.01
CA GLU A 280 24.60 -11.26 -34.08
C GLU A 280 23.59 -12.21 -34.73
N ASP A 281 23.99 -12.90 -35.78
CA ASP A 281 23.14 -13.88 -36.45
C ASP A 281 23.06 -15.14 -35.57
N THR A 282 21.90 -15.39 -34.98
CA THR A 282 21.69 -16.48 -34.00
C THR A 282 20.44 -17.28 -34.35
N ASP A 283 20.46 -18.59 -34.09
CA ASP A 283 19.28 -19.45 -34.22
C ASP A 283 18.19 -19.06 -33.20
N ILE A 284 16.92 -19.08 -33.63
CA ILE A 284 15.79 -18.62 -32.81
C ILE A 284 15.64 -19.48 -31.55
N THR A 285 15.85 -20.80 -31.68
CA THR A 285 15.82 -21.75 -30.55
C THR A 285 16.87 -21.41 -29.49
N ASP A 286 18.06 -21.03 -29.93
CA ASP A 286 19.19 -20.75 -29.05
C ASP A 286 18.97 -19.43 -28.31
N ALA A 287 18.42 -18.42 -28.98
CA ALA A 287 18.03 -17.15 -28.35
C ALA A 287 16.95 -17.33 -27.26
N PHE A 288 15.98 -18.22 -27.48
CA PHE A 288 15.02 -18.60 -26.44
C PHE A 288 15.69 -19.35 -25.29
N ALA A 289 16.60 -20.29 -25.58
CA ALA A 289 17.31 -21.06 -24.57
C ALA A 289 18.23 -20.19 -23.70
N ASP A 290 18.94 -19.23 -24.29
CA ASP A 290 19.79 -18.24 -23.61
C ASP A 290 18.97 -17.33 -22.69
N SER A 291 17.73 -17.06 -23.07
CA SER A 291 16.75 -16.33 -22.26
C SER A 291 16.06 -17.22 -21.20
N GLY A 292 16.42 -18.51 -21.13
CA GLY A 292 15.93 -19.47 -20.14
C GLY A 292 14.67 -20.23 -20.55
N TYR A 293 14.22 -20.12 -21.80
CA TYR A 293 13.05 -20.80 -22.34
C TYR A 293 13.47 -22.05 -23.13
N THR A 294 13.47 -23.19 -22.46
CA THR A 294 13.85 -24.49 -23.06
C THR A 294 12.67 -25.46 -23.19
N GLY A 295 11.44 -25.00 -22.98
CA GLY A 295 10.24 -25.84 -23.02
C GLY A 295 9.78 -26.20 -24.44
N ASP A 296 8.82 -27.13 -24.52
CA ASP A 296 8.17 -27.53 -25.78
C ASP A 296 7.42 -26.34 -26.44
N ASP A 297 6.96 -25.40 -25.63
CA ASP A 297 6.32 -24.16 -26.04
C ASP A 297 7.29 -23.21 -26.76
N ALA A 298 8.48 -23.00 -26.20
CA ALA A 298 9.53 -22.19 -26.83
C ALA A 298 10.00 -22.83 -28.13
N THR A 299 10.25 -24.15 -28.11
CA THR A 299 10.65 -24.93 -29.30
C THR A 299 9.58 -24.84 -30.40
N GLY A 300 8.31 -25.07 -30.05
CA GLY A 300 7.20 -24.98 -30.99
C GLY A 300 7.00 -23.57 -31.55
N MET A 301 7.21 -22.54 -30.74
CA MET A 301 7.16 -21.14 -31.18
C MET A 301 8.30 -20.83 -32.16
N SER A 302 9.53 -21.25 -31.86
CA SER A 302 10.68 -21.08 -32.76
C SER A 302 10.48 -21.81 -34.10
N GLU A 303 9.91 -23.02 -34.10
CA GLU A 303 9.55 -23.72 -35.34
C GLU A 303 8.46 -22.98 -36.14
N ALA A 304 7.46 -22.42 -35.45
CA ALA A 304 6.38 -21.67 -36.09
C ALA A 304 6.92 -20.38 -36.75
N ILE A 305 7.79 -19.64 -36.05
CA ILE A 305 8.48 -18.47 -36.59
C ILE A 305 9.34 -18.89 -37.79
N GLY A 306 10.12 -19.96 -37.65
CA GLY A 306 11.01 -20.41 -38.71
C GLY A 306 10.29 -20.88 -39.98
N LYS A 307 9.13 -21.52 -39.84
CA LYS A 307 8.27 -21.90 -40.98
C LYS A 307 7.68 -20.68 -41.69
N LEU A 308 7.33 -19.63 -40.95
CA LEU A 308 6.67 -18.45 -41.50
C LEU A 308 7.68 -17.47 -42.14
N LEU A 309 8.83 -17.28 -41.52
CA LEU A 309 9.93 -16.45 -42.05
C LEU A 309 10.85 -17.20 -43.02
N ASN A 310 10.67 -18.52 -43.15
CA ASN A 310 11.53 -19.40 -43.94
C ASN A 310 13.02 -19.30 -43.56
N ALA A 311 13.29 -19.15 -42.26
CA ALA A 311 14.63 -18.98 -41.69
C ALA A 311 14.67 -19.51 -40.25
N THR A 312 15.67 -20.32 -39.89
CA THR A 312 15.85 -20.81 -38.51
C THR A 312 16.63 -19.84 -37.62
N ALA A 313 17.42 -18.97 -38.26
CA ALA A 313 18.20 -17.92 -37.62
C ALA A 313 17.70 -16.54 -38.02
N LEU A 314 17.77 -15.61 -37.07
CA LEU A 314 17.47 -14.19 -37.28
C LEU A 314 18.77 -13.40 -37.34
N LYS A 315 18.75 -12.32 -38.12
CA LYS A 315 19.92 -11.49 -38.34
C LYS A 315 20.16 -10.53 -37.18
N ALA A 316 21.40 -10.10 -37.03
CA ALA A 316 21.76 -8.97 -36.19
C ALA A 316 20.88 -7.74 -36.50
N GLY A 317 20.32 -7.10 -35.47
CA GLY A 317 19.37 -5.98 -35.62
C GLY A 317 17.89 -6.38 -35.56
N THR A 318 17.59 -7.67 -35.40
CA THR A 318 16.23 -8.18 -35.16
C THR A 318 15.90 -8.15 -33.66
N VAL A 319 14.63 -7.93 -33.31
CA VAL A 319 14.13 -7.96 -31.92
C VAL A 319 12.96 -8.92 -31.83
N LEU A 320 12.99 -9.84 -30.87
CA LEU A 320 11.83 -10.64 -30.49
C LEU A 320 11.14 -10.02 -29.28
N ARG A 321 9.85 -9.76 -29.41
CA ARG A 321 8.96 -9.38 -28.29
C ARG A 321 8.13 -10.59 -27.91
N VAL A 322 8.50 -11.23 -26.82
CA VAL A 322 7.92 -12.48 -26.32
C VAL A 322 6.85 -12.16 -25.27
N GLY A 323 5.62 -12.62 -25.48
CA GLY A 323 4.53 -12.59 -24.52
C GLY A 323 4.45 -13.91 -23.75
N LEU A 324 4.46 -13.80 -22.43
CA LEU A 324 4.51 -14.90 -21.48
C LEU A 324 3.20 -14.98 -20.69
N GLU A 325 2.70 -16.19 -20.50
CA GLU A 325 1.67 -16.51 -19.51
C GLU A 325 2.35 -17.21 -18.33
N VAL A 326 2.31 -16.57 -17.17
CA VAL A 326 2.91 -17.06 -15.93
C VAL A 326 1.81 -17.62 -15.03
N ARG A 327 1.89 -18.91 -14.69
CA ARG A 327 1.03 -19.56 -13.69
C ARG A 327 1.92 -20.18 -12.62
N GLY A 328 1.92 -19.59 -11.42
CA GLY A 328 2.85 -19.96 -10.36
C GLY A 328 4.31 -19.86 -10.83
N ASP A 329 5.03 -20.99 -10.80
CA ASP A 329 6.45 -21.08 -11.19
C ASP A 329 6.67 -21.42 -12.68
N VAL A 330 5.61 -21.56 -13.47
CA VAL A 330 5.72 -21.95 -14.88
C VAL A 330 5.37 -20.77 -15.77
N ALA A 331 6.36 -20.28 -16.51
CA ALA A 331 6.17 -19.32 -17.59
C ALA A 331 6.02 -20.08 -18.91
N LYS A 332 4.96 -19.79 -19.65
CA LYS A 332 4.69 -20.35 -20.98
C LYS A 332 4.73 -19.27 -22.05
N VAL A 333 5.43 -19.50 -23.15
CA VAL A 333 5.45 -18.62 -24.30
C VAL A 333 4.11 -18.73 -25.04
N VAL A 334 3.34 -17.64 -25.05
CA VAL A 334 2.00 -17.60 -25.67
C VAL A 334 1.94 -16.68 -26.89
N ARG A 335 2.89 -15.77 -27.06
CA ARG A 335 2.98 -14.89 -28.23
C ARG A 335 4.43 -14.52 -28.51
N THR A 336 4.80 -14.37 -29.77
CA THR A 336 6.08 -13.75 -30.15
C THR A 336 5.88 -12.85 -31.36
N SER A 337 6.38 -11.62 -31.27
CA SER A 337 6.42 -10.67 -32.38
C SER A 337 7.87 -10.43 -32.81
N VAL A 338 8.13 -10.48 -34.10
CA VAL A 338 9.45 -10.25 -34.70
C VAL A 338 9.48 -8.86 -35.31
N TYR A 339 10.48 -8.06 -34.94
CA TYR A 339 10.72 -6.73 -35.47
C TYR A 339 12.11 -6.64 -36.09
N ASP A 340 12.24 -5.98 -37.23
CA ASP A 340 13.54 -5.49 -37.73
C ASP A 340 13.69 -4.04 -37.26
N ARG A 341 14.52 -3.85 -36.23
CA ARG A 341 14.60 -2.61 -35.44
C ARG A 341 13.23 -2.19 -34.89
N THR A 342 12.53 -1.32 -35.61
CA THR A 342 11.21 -0.77 -35.25
C THR A 342 10.11 -1.22 -36.20
N THR A 343 10.43 -1.97 -37.25
CA THR A 343 9.47 -2.39 -38.27
C THR A 343 8.94 -3.77 -37.90
N HIS A 344 7.64 -3.88 -37.64
CA HIS A 344 7.01 -5.17 -37.41
C HIS A 344 7.07 -6.05 -38.65
N ILE A 345 7.48 -7.31 -38.47
CA ILE A 345 7.52 -8.30 -39.54
C ILE A 345 6.35 -9.27 -39.39
N VAL A 346 6.24 -9.91 -38.22
CA VAL A 346 5.20 -10.92 -37.95
C VAL A 346 4.93 -11.04 -36.46
N THR A 347 3.68 -11.35 -36.10
CA THR A 347 3.32 -11.86 -34.78
C THR A 347 2.74 -13.26 -34.90
N ILE A 348 3.16 -14.16 -34.02
CA ILE A 348 2.58 -15.49 -33.84
C ILE A 348 2.05 -15.59 -32.41
N ALA A 349 0.85 -16.15 -32.24
CA ALA A 349 0.22 -16.35 -30.94
C ALA A 349 -0.35 -17.76 -30.81
N LEU A 350 -0.52 -18.22 -29.58
CA LEU A 350 -1.23 -19.46 -29.26
C LEU A 350 -2.74 -19.21 -29.28
N ASP A 351 -3.51 -20.04 -29.98
CA ASP A 351 -4.97 -20.04 -29.90
C ASP A 351 -5.49 -20.87 -28.69
N ASP A 352 -6.81 -20.84 -28.45
CA ASP A 352 -7.45 -21.59 -27.36
C ASP A 352 -7.30 -23.12 -27.49
N ARG A 353 -6.87 -23.61 -28.65
CA ARG A 353 -6.63 -25.04 -28.94
C ARG A 353 -5.14 -25.40 -28.79
N GLY A 354 -4.29 -24.45 -28.44
CA GLY A 354 -2.85 -24.65 -28.29
C GLY A 354 -2.08 -24.66 -29.61
N GLN A 355 -2.66 -24.14 -30.70
CA GLN A 355 -2.02 -24.06 -32.01
C GLN A 355 -1.37 -22.69 -32.22
N PHE A 356 -0.18 -22.67 -32.82
CA PHE A 356 0.49 -21.42 -33.19
C PHE A 356 -0.12 -20.86 -34.47
N VAL A 357 -0.72 -19.67 -34.38
CA VAL A 357 -1.38 -18.99 -35.50
C VAL A 357 -0.82 -17.58 -35.69
N PRO A 358 -0.76 -17.07 -36.93
CA PRO A 358 -0.45 -15.66 -37.16
C PRO A 358 -1.47 -14.76 -36.45
N ALA A 359 -0.99 -13.71 -35.81
CA ALA A 359 -1.81 -12.74 -35.10
C ALA A 359 -1.48 -11.31 -35.55
N GLN A 360 -2.34 -10.37 -35.18
CA GLN A 360 -2.11 -8.95 -35.46
C GLN A 360 -0.91 -8.41 -34.66
N GLU A 361 -0.31 -7.33 -35.17
CA GLU A 361 0.71 -6.59 -34.44
C GLU A 361 0.15 -6.13 -33.09
N PRO A 362 0.86 -6.38 -31.97
CA PRO A 362 0.48 -5.84 -30.68
C PRO A 362 0.72 -4.32 -30.63
N GLU A 363 -0.03 -3.62 -29.78
CA GLU A 363 0.13 -2.16 -29.56
C GLU A 363 1.62 -1.75 -29.48
N PRO A 364 2.01 -0.65 -30.16
CA PRO A 364 3.40 -0.20 -30.24
C PRO A 364 4.05 -0.10 -28.86
N ASN A 365 5.22 -0.74 -28.68
CA ASN A 365 5.99 -0.65 -27.43
C ASN A 365 7.19 0.30 -27.64
N PRO A 366 7.28 1.44 -26.93
CA PRO A 366 8.41 2.35 -27.02
C PRO A 366 9.75 1.70 -26.64
N GLU A 367 9.77 0.59 -25.89
CA GLU A 367 10.98 -0.15 -25.53
C GLU A 367 11.68 -0.84 -26.71
N LEU A 368 10.98 -1.05 -27.84
CA LEU A 368 11.62 -1.56 -29.07
C LEU A 368 12.70 -0.60 -29.58
N LEU A 369 12.58 0.70 -29.29
CA LEU A 369 13.58 1.71 -29.64
C LEU A 369 14.85 1.58 -28.79
N THR A 370 14.73 1.10 -27.55
CA THR A 370 15.84 0.95 -26.59
C THR A 370 16.51 -0.41 -26.64
N ALA A 371 15.99 -1.36 -27.43
CA ALA A 371 16.49 -2.75 -27.50
C ALA A 371 17.94 -2.87 -28.01
N PHE A 372 18.45 -1.85 -28.71
CA PHE A 372 19.83 -1.78 -29.20
C PHE A 372 20.68 -0.68 -28.54
N ASP A 373 20.12 0.07 -27.59
CA ASP A 373 20.94 0.89 -26.70
C ASP A 373 21.65 -0.05 -25.71
N ASP A 374 22.88 0.25 -25.29
CA ASP A 374 23.72 -0.57 -24.37
C ASP A 374 23.07 -0.89 -23.01
N SER A 375 21.84 -0.44 -22.78
CA SER A 375 20.97 -0.86 -21.69
C SER A 375 20.48 -2.30 -21.89
N GLN A 376 21.09 -3.24 -21.16
CA GLN A 376 20.66 -4.64 -21.13
C GLN A 376 19.14 -4.79 -20.90
N PRO A 377 18.41 -5.57 -21.73
CA PRO A 377 17.01 -5.87 -21.51
C PRO A 377 16.80 -6.58 -20.19
N VAL A 378 15.63 -6.35 -19.58
CA VAL A 378 15.23 -7.01 -18.35
C VAL A 378 14.74 -8.43 -18.67
N VAL A 379 15.63 -9.41 -18.49
CA VAL A 379 15.29 -10.84 -18.62
C VAL A 379 14.48 -11.28 -17.39
N VAL A 380 13.22 -11.64 -17.58
CA VAL A 380 12.37 -12.20 -16.52
C VAL A 380 12.65 -13.69 -16.41
N ARG A 381 13.55 -14.08 -15.51
CA ARG A 381 13.87 -15.50 -15.32
C ARG A 381 12.67 -16.26 -14.74
N GLY A 382 12.35 -17.43 -15.30
CA GLY A 382 11.26 -18.32 -14.84
C GLY A 382 11.37 -18.84 -13.41
N ASN A 383 12.47 -18.60 -12.70
CA ASN A 383 12.61 -18.84 -11.26
C ASN A 383 13.02 -17.56 -10.54
N LEU A 384 12.02 -16.75 -10.17
CA LEU A 384 12.23 -15.55 -9.37
C LEU A 384 12.52 -15.93 -7.91
N PRO A 385 13.44 -15.22 -7.23
CA PRO A 385 13.72 -15.47 -5.82
C PRO A 385 12.54 -15.04 -4.93
N ASN A 386 12.61 -15.41 -3.65
CA ASN A 386 11.67 -14.88 -2.65
C ASN A 386 11.78 -13.35 -2.56
N VAL A 387 10.70 -12.68 -2.14
CA VAL A 387 10.65 -11.22 -2.02
C VAL A 387 11.81 -10.67 -1.19
N TYR A 388 12.13 -11.31 -0.07
CA TYR A 388 13.28 -10.93 0.78
C TYR A 388 14.61 -10.90 0.01
N ASP A 389 14.93 -12.00 -0.67
CA ASP A 389 16.16 -12.14 -1.45
C ASP A 389 16.20 -11.16 -2.62
N GLY A 390 15.05 -10.96 -3.27
CA GLY A 390 14.86 -10.01 -4.35
C GLY A 390 15.18 -8.58 -3.94
N ILE A 391 14.64 -8.13 -2.81
CA ILE A 391 14.90 -6.79 -2.26
C ILE A 391 16.39 -6.62 -1.94
N TYR A 392 17.03 -7.59 -1.27
CA TYR A 392 18.47 -7.48 -0.96
C TYR A 392 19.34 -7.44 -2.21
N ARG A 393 19.05 -8.29 -3.21
CA ARG A 393 19.80 -8.33 -4.47
C ARG A 393 19.66 -7.02 -5.25
N ALA A 394 18.44 -6.50 -5.36
CA ALA A 394 18.18 -5.23 -6.01
C ALA A 394 18.82 -4.06 -5.24
N ALA A 395 18.56 -3.94 -3.95
CA ALA A 395 19.11 -2.86 -3.13
C ALA A 395 20.65 -2.80 -3.24
N PHE A 396 21.33 -3.95 -3.19
CA PHE A 396 22.78 -4.01 -3.31
C PHE A 396 23.31 -3.76 -4.73
N SER A 397 22.59 -4.18 -5.77
CA SER A 397 22.99 -3.88 -7.16
C SER A 397 22.93 -2.39 -7.46
N TYR A 398 22.01 -1.67 -6.82
CA TYR A 398 21.87 -0.21 -6.92
C TYR A 398 22.67 0.58 -5.87
N GLY A 399 23.52 -0.08 -5.07
CA GLY A 399 24.47 0.57 -4.17
C GLY A 399 23.95 0.96 -2.79
N MET A 400 22.79 0.44 -2.37
CA MET A 400 22.27 0.64 -1.02
C MET A 400 23.10 -0.10 0.05
N SER A 401 23.23 0.51 1.22
CA SER A 401 23.95 -0.06 2.36
C SER A 401 23.12 -1.14 3.05
N LYS A 402 23.80 -2.00 3.80
CA LYS A 402 23.14 -3.02 4.62
C LYS A 402 22.17 -2.40 5.63
N SER A 403 22.57 -1.31 6.30
CA SER A 403 21.75 -0.62 7.30
C SER A 403 20.48 -0.02 6.69
N MET A 404 20.58 0.58 5.50
CA MET A 404 19.42 1.12 4.80
C MET A 404 18.49 0.03 4.28
N THR A 405 19.03 -1.05 3.71
CA THR A 405 18.22 -2.20 3.28
C THR A 405 17.50 -2.86 4.46
N GLN A 406 18.12 -2.95 5.65
CA GLN A 406 17.44 -3.44 6.86
C GLN A 406 16.29 -2.54 7.30
N LYS A 407 16.48 -1.21 7.28
CA LYS A 407 15.39 -0.25 7.57
C LYS A 407 14.23 -0.40 6.59
N LEU A 408 14.53 -0.53 5.29
CA LEU A 408 13.55 -0.78 4.25
C LEU A 408 12.78 -2.09 4.49
N ILE A 409 13.47 -3.17 4.82
CA ILE A 409 12.83 -4.46 5.14
C ILE A 409 11.91 -4.32 6.37
N LYS A 410 12.36 -3.64 7.43
CA LYS A 410 11.53 -3.41 8.63
C LYS A 410 10.29 -2.58 8.31
N LEU A 411 10.42 -1.55 7.47
CA LEU A 411 9.32 -0.70 7.03
C LEU A 411 8.25 -1.49 6.25
N LEU A 412 8.67 -2.41 5.38
CA LEU A 412 7.76 -3.20 4.54
C LEU A 412 7.24 -4.47 5.23
N ALA A 413 7.77 -4.84 6.39
CA ALA A 413 7.49 -6.10 7.06
C ALA A 413 6.02 -6.28 7.46
N SER A 414 5.32 -5.18 7.73
CA SER A 414 3.91 -5.18 8.11
C SER A 414 2.98 -5.54 6.94
N ASP A 415 3.43 -5.30 5.71
CA ASP A 415 2.57 -5.26 4.52
C ASP A 415 2.97 -6.25 3.44
N VAL A 416 4.21 -6.75 3.48
CA VAL A 416 4.78 -7.62 2.46
C VAL A 416 5.15 -8.96 3.08
N ASP A 417 4.70 -10.05 2.45
CA ASP A 417 5.14 -11.40 2.82
C ASP A 417 6.50 -11.69 2.18
N PHE A 418 7.55 -11.56 2.98
CA PHE A 418 8.94 -11.79 2.56
C PHE A 418 9.28 -13.22 2.14
N GLN A 419 8.45 -14.21 2.52
CA GLN A 419 8.64 -15.60 2.12
C GLN A 419 7.93 -15.95 0.81
N SER A 420 7.04 -15.08 0.33
CA SER A 420 6.41 -15.23 -0.98
C SER A 420 7.42 -15.06 -2.11
N ARG A 421 7.10 -15.64 -3.28
CA ARG A 421 7.91 -15.45 -4.49
C ARG A 421 7.60 -14.11 -5.12
N LEU A 422 8.61 -13.48 -5.70
CA LEU A 422 8.41 -12.28 -6.48
C LEU A 422 7.52 -12.54 -7.70
N SER A 423 6.68 -11.56 -7.99
CA SER A 423 5.94 -11.44 -9.25
C SER A 423 6.71 -10.58 -10.25
N PRO A 424 6.55 -10.79 -11.57
CA PRO A 424 7.04 -9.86 -12.60
C PRO A 424 6.53 -8.41 -12.43
N SER A 425 5.44 -8.22 -11.70
CA SER A 425 4.84 -6.91 -11.43
C SER A 425 5.42 -6.20 -10.21
N ASP A 426 6.29 -6.86 -9.43
CA ASP A 426 6.79 -6.30 -8.18
C ASP A 426 7.87 -5.24 -8.44
N ARG A 427 7.66 -4.07 -7.83
CA ARG A 427 8.51 -2.88 -8.02
C ARG A 427 8.76 -2.20 -6.69
N LEU A 428 9.92 -1.58 -6.60
CA LEU A 428 10.32 -0.83 -5.43
C LEU A 428 10.99 0.46 -5.86
N GLU A 429 10.44 1.60 -5.47
CA GLU A 429 11.04 2.91 -5.67
C GLU A 429 11.47 3.49 -4.33
N VAL A 430 12.67 4.04 -4.29
CA VAL A 430 13.29 4.53 -3.06
C VAL A 430 13.96 5.86 -3.32
N LEU A 431 13.77 6.84 -2.42
CA LEU A 431 14.50 8.10 -2.38
C LEU A 431 15.29 8.19 -1.08
N PHE A 432 16.58 8.48 -1.15
CA PHE A 432 17.43 8.67 0.03
C PHE A 432 18.45 9.80 -0.16
N SER A 433 18.92 10.39 0.94
CA SER A 433 20.04 11.33 0.95
C SER A 433 21.38 10.59 0.86
N GLN A 434 22.33 11.17 0.12
CA GLN A 434 23.69 10.65 -0.02
C GLN A 434 24.69 11.79 0.31
N PRO A 435 24.93 12.06 1.60
CA PRO A 435 25.76 13.20 2.03
C PRO A 435 27.25 13.02 1.68
N ASP A 436 27.75 11.78 1.62
CA ASP A 436 29.13 11.49 1.26
C ASP A 436 29.26 11.31 -0.26
N GLY A 437 30.18 12.04 -0.89
CA GLY A 437 30.33 12.13 -2.35
C GLY A 437 30.75 10.83 -3.06
N ASP A 438 30.94 9.73 -2.34
CA ASP A 438 31.24 8.42 -2.89
C ASP A 438 30.00 7.76 -3.50
N ASP A 439 30.19 6.88 -4.49
CA ASP A 439 29.12 6.20 -5.23
C ASP A 439 28.38 5.11 -4.41
N GLN A 440 28.60 5.08 -3.08
CA GLN A 440 28.02 4.16 -2.10
C GLN A 440 27.30 4.97 -1.02
N THR A 441 26.20 4.44 -0.48
CA THR A 441 25.54 5.02 0.70
C THR A 441 26.38 4.81 1.96
N SER A 442 26.47 5.85 2.77
CA SER A 442 27.10 5.84 4.10
C SER A 442 26.08 5.69 5.23
N ASP A 443 26.54 5.53 6.47
CA ASP A 443 25.66 5.41 7.65
C ASP A 443 24.87 6.69 7.95
N SER A 444 25.26 7.82 7.37
CA SER A 444 24.56 9.12 7.44
C SER A 444 23.49 9.29 6.35
N SER A 445 23.32 8.31 5.45
CA SER A 445 22.28 8.34 4.42
C SER A 445 20.90 8.08 5.03
N GLU A 446 19.93 8.95 4.74
CA GLU A 446 18.57 8.87 5.26
C GLU A 446 17.56 8.49 4.18
N LEU A 447 16.75 7.49 4.47
CA LEU A 447 15.67 7.01 3.61
C LEU A 447 14.45 7.95 3.73
N LEU A 448 14.17 8.73 2.69
CA LEU A 448 13.10 9.74 2.69
C LEU A 448 11.75 9.20 2.20
N TYR A 449 11.76 8.40 1.13
CA TYR A 449 10.55 7.89 0.50
C TYR A 449 10.73 6.46 0.03
N VAL A 450 9.65 5.67 0.16
CA VAL A 450 9.55 4.32 -0.34
C VAL A 450 8.18 4.13 -1.01
N SER A 451 8.17 3.75 -2.28
CA SER A 451 7.00 3.16 -2.95
C SER A 451 7.24 1.68 -3.16
N ALA A 452 6.37 0.84 -2.63
CA ALA A 452 6.45 -0.60 -2.78
C ALA A 452 5.20 -1.12 -3.48
N THR A 453 5.37 -1.71 -4.67
CA THR A 453 4.32 -2.40 -5.40
C THR A 453 4.53 -3.91 -5.29
N PHE A 454 3.64 -4.61 -4.59
CA PHE A 454 3.64 -6.07 -4.47
C PHE A 454 2.26 -6.63 -4.77
N GLY A 455 2.18 -7.65 -5.63
CA GLY A 455 0.90 -8.30 -5.97
C GLY A 455 -0.16 -7.32 -6.52
N GLY A 456 0.28 -6.26 -7.21
CA GLY A 456 -0.58 -5.21 -7.77
C GLY A 456 -1.10 -4.17 -6.77
N GLN A 457 -0.72 -4.23 -5.49
CA GLN A 457 -0.98 -3.18 -4.51
C GLN A 457 0.25 -2.29 -4.35
N THR A 458 0.06 -0.98 -4.41
CA THR A 458 1.13 0.01 -4.21
C THR A 458 0.95 0.69 -2.86
N ARG A 459 2.02 0.78 -2.08
CA ARG A 459 2.05 1.53 -0.83
C ARG A 459 3.21 2.51 -0.80
N ASN A 460 2.90 3.73 -0.39
CA ASN A 460 3.82 4.84 -0.36
C ASN A 460 4.07 5.28 1.08
N PHE A 461 5.33 5.42 1.45
CA PHE A 461 5.77 5.82 2.78
C PHE A 461 6.72 7.01 2.70
N TYR A 462 6.47 8.01 3.54
CA TYR A 462 7.22 9.25 3.63
C TYR A 462 7.82 9.38 5.03
N ARG A 463 9.12 9.62 5.12
CA ARG A 463 9.80 9.92 6.39
C ARG A 463 9.36 11.31 6.86
N PHE A 464 8.92 11.41 8.11
CA PHE A 464 8.53 12.69 8.71
C PHE A 464 9.00 12.78 10.16
N GLN A 465 9.55 13.94 10.50
CA GLN A 465 9.93 14.29 11.86
C GLN A 465 8.84 15.17 12.48
N MET A 466 8.22 14.66 13.55
CA MET A 466 7.20 15.34 14.32
C MET A 466 7.80 16.44 15.21
N GLN A 467 6.96 17.36 15.69
CA GLN A 467 7.42 18.44 16.58
C GLN A 467 8.01 17.95 17.92
N ASP A 468 7.62 16.75 18.36
CA ASP A 468 8.19 16.08 19.54
C ASP A 468 9.62 15.56 19.32
N GLY A 469 10.15 15.71 18.10
CA GLY A 469 11.47 15.24 17.67
C GLY A 469 11.48 13.79 17.19
N GLY A 470 10.37 13.06 17.35
CA GLY A 470 10.22 11.68 16.88
C GLY A 470 10.17 11.63 15.35
N THR A 471 10.93 10.71 14.76
CA THR A 471 10.91 10.46 13.31
C THR A 471 10.27 9.11 13.04
N ASP A 472 9.31 9.07 12.11
CA ASP A 472 8.63 7.85 11.70
C ASP A 472 8.24 7.94 10.21
N TYR A 473 7.77 6.84 9.64
CA TYR A 473 7.30 6.75 8.26
C TYR A 473 5.78 6.73 8.21
N PHE A 474 5.19 7.57 7.36
CA PHE A 474 3.75 7.72 7.24
C PHE A 474 3.28 7.49 5.81
N ASP A 475 2.07 6.96 5.68
CA ASP A 475 1.38 6.85 4.40
C ASP A 475 0.92 8.23 3.88
N GLU A 476 0.34 8.25 2.68
CA GLU A 476 -0.17 9.47 2.04
C GLU A 476 -1.20 10.24 2.90
N ASN A 477 -1.87 9.56 3.82
CA ASN A 477 -2.89 10.12 4.69
C ASN A 477 -2.33 10.57 6.06
N GLY A 478 -1.03 10.38 6.30
CA GLY A 478 -0.40 10.69 7.58
C GLY A 478 -0.60 9.60 8.64
N SER A 479 -0.88 8.36 8.23
CA SER A 479 -0.95 7.20 9.13
C SER A 479 0.41 6.50 9.16
N SER A 480 0.91 6.18 10.35
CA SER A 480 2.20 5.50 10.51
C SER A 480 2.21 4.13 9.81
N ALA A 481 3.35 3.80 9.21
CA ALA A 481 3.65 2.51 8.59
C ALA A 481 3.72 1.36 9.62
N GLU A 482 3.98 1.70 10.89
CA GLU A 482 4.00 0.73 11.98
C GLU A 482 2.55 0.31 12.33
N GLN A 483 2.26 -0.99 12.18
CA GLN A 483 0.95 -1.52 12.54
C GLN A 483 0.73 -1.41 14.06
N PHE A 484 -0.47 -1.03 14.48
CA PHE A 484 -0.82 -0.97 15.90
C PHE A 484 -0.61 -2.32 16.62
N LEU A 485 -0.92 -3.43 15.95
CA LEU A 485 -0.68 -4.80 16.41
C LEU A 485 -0.25 -5.70 15.24
N LEU A 486 0.81 -6.49 15.44
CA LEU A 486 1.19 -7.60 14.58
C LEU A 486 0.15 -8.71 14.68
N ARG A 487 -0.21 -9.31 13.54
CA ARG A 487 -1.11 -10.47 13.50
C ARG A 487 -0.41 -11.78 13.90
N ASN A 488 0.89 -11.87 13.64
CA ASN A 488 1.70 -13.04 13.98
C ASN A 488 2.75 -12.70 15.06
N PRO A 489 2.49 -13.02 16.34
CA PRO A 489 3.47 -12.83 17.42
C PRO A 489 4.49 -13.98 17.57
N LEU A 490 4.49 -14.95 16.64
CA LEU A 490 5.45 -16.05 16.58
C LEU A 490 6.07 -16.09 15.18
N PRO A 491 7.10 -15.27 14.89
CA PRO A 491 7.55 -15.06 13.52
C PRO A 491 8.09 -16.32 12.84
N ALA A 492 8.69 -17.25 13.60
CA ALA A 492 9.12 -18.58 13.12
C ALA A 492 8.01 -19.67 13.16
N GLY A 493 6.77 -19.28 13.48
CA GLY A 493 5.63 -20.16 13.67
C GLY A 493 4.88 -20.48 12.39
N LYS A 494 4.38 -21.71 12.29
CA LYS A 494 3.45 -22.12 11.22
C LYS A 494 2.02 -22.05 11.75
N PHE A 495 1.14 -21.40 10.99
CA PHE A 495 -0.28 -21.35 11.32
C PHE A 495 -0.91 -22.75 11.31
N ARG A 496 -1.63 -23.13 12.37
CA ARG A 496 -2.25 -24.46 12.50
C ARG A 496 -3.76 -24.41 12.65
N SER A 497 -4.28 -23.44 13.38
CA SER A 497 -5.72 -23.33 13.61
C SER A 497 -6.16 -21.88 13.72
N GLY A 498 -7.26 -21.55 13.05
CA GLY A 498 -7.95 -20.27 13.16
C GLY A 498 -8.90 -20.18 14.34
N PHE A 499 -9.44 -18.99 14.55
CA PHE A 499 -10.50 -18.66 15.50
C PHE A 499 -11.84 -19.23 15.03
N GLY A 500 -12.69 -19.70 15.95
CA GLY A 500 -14.05 -20.18 15.63
C GLY A 500 -14.45 -21.51 16.27
N ALA A 501 -15.69 -21.91 16.06
CA ALA A 501 -16.23 -23.16 16.60
C ALA A 501 -15.63 -24.38 15.89
N ARG A 502 -14.96 -25.27 16.64
CA ARG A 502 -14.37 -26.50 16.10
C ARG A 502 -14.49 -27.66 17.07
N ARG A 503 -14.44 -28.89 16.56
CA ARG A 503 -14.40 -30.09 17.41
C ARG A 503 -13.09 -30.12 18.19
N HIS A 504 -13.18 -30.09 19.52
CA HIS A 504 -12.01 -30.02 20.39
C HIS A 504 -11.24 -31.35 20.38
N PRO A 505 -9.95 -31.36 20.01
CA PRO A 505 -9.21 -32.61 19.79
C PRO A 505 -9.02 -33.44 21.07
N ILE A 506 -9.06 -32.82 22.25
CA ILE A 506 -8.91 -33.53 23.54
C ILE A 506 -10.27 -33.91 24.14
N LEU A 507 -11.31 -33.11 23.92
CA LEU A 507 -12.58 -33.23 24.66
C LEU A 507 -13.71 -33.85 23.81
N GLY A 508 -13.54 -33.93 22.48
CA GLY A 508 -14.44 -34.65 21.57
C GLY A 508 -15.72 -33.94 21.12
N TYR A 509 -16.07 -32.78 21.72
CA TYR A 509 -17.23 -31.96 21.35
C TYR A 509 -16.85 -30.63 20.67
N VAL A 510 -17.80 -29.97 20.01
CA VAL A 510 -17.59 -28.66 19.35
C VAL A 510 -17.43 -27.57 20.41
N ARG A 511 -16.26 -26.93 20.44
CA ARG A 511 -15.91 -25.85 21.36
C ARG A 511 -15.43 -24.63 20.58
N MET A 512 -15.77 -23.45 21.07
CA MET A 512 -15.24 -22.20 20.54
C MET A 512 -13.74 -22.12 20.78
N HIS A 513 -12.97 -22.00 19.70
CA HIS A 513 -11.57 -21.66 19.75
C HIS A 513 -11.44 -20.14 19.74
N THR A 514 -11.06 -19.57 20.87
CA THR A 514 -11.12 -18.11 21.11
C THR A 514 -9.85 -17.36 20.72
N GLY A 515 -8.99 -18.00 19.92
CA GLY A 515 -7.74 -17.46 19.43
C GLY A 515 -7.26 -18.22 18.19
N VAL A 516 -5.98 -18.07 17.87
CA VAL A 516 -5.30 -18.76 16.78
C VAL A 516 -4.09 -19.52 17.31
N ASP A 517 -3.78 -20.65 16.68
CA ASP A 517 -2.69 -21.53 17.09
C ASP A 517 -1.54 -21.47 16.08
N TRP A 518 -0.35 -21.11 16.58
CA TRP A 518 0.91 -21.11 15.84
C TRP A 518 1.83 -22.20 16.38
N ALA A 519 2.23 -23.16 15.54
CA ALA A 519 3.15 -24.23 15.95
C ALA A 519 4.60 -23.90 15.60
N ALA A 520 5.49 -24.10 16.57
CA ALA A 520 6.94 -24.11 16.40
C ALA A 520 7.57 -25.01 17.48
N PRO A 521 8.88 -25.33 17.38
CA PRO A 521 9.58 -26.05 18.43
C PRO A 521 9.49 -25.36 19.81
N ILE A 522 9.48 -26.13 20.90
CA ILE A 522 9.52 -25.60 22.27
C ILE A 522 10.76 -24.71 22.42
N GLY A 523 10.59 -23.56 23.06
CA GLY A 523 11.65 -22.57 23.26
C GLY A 523 11.71 -21.49 22.19
N THR A 524 10.91 -21.58 21.11
CA THR A 524 10.84 -20.52 20.09
C THR A 524 10.42 -19.19 20.75
N PRO A 525 11.16 -18.09 20.55
CA PRO A 525 10.82 -16.78 21.13
C PRO A 525 9.44 -16.29 20.69
N ILE A 526 8.67 -15.77 21.64
CA ILE A 526 7.38 -15.12 21.42
C ILE A 526 7.59 -13.62 21.58
N ILE A 527 7.12 -12.83 20.62
CA ILE A 527 7.23 -11.37 20.64
C ILE A 527 5.91 -10.70 21.02
N ALA A 528 5.99 -9.50 21.59
CA ALA A 528 4.83 -8.65 21.81
C ALA A 528 4.24 -8.22 20.47
N ALA A 529 2.95 -8.47 20.27
CA ALA A 529 2.24 -8.06 19.07
C ALA A 529 2.16 -6.53 18.93
N GLY A 530 2.27 -5.76 20.01
CA GLY A 530 2.24 -4.30 19.93
C GLY A 530 2.77 -3.64 21.19
N ASN A 531 2.96 -2.33 21.11
CA ASN A 531 3.33 -1.50 22.24
C ASN A 531 2.26 -1.59 23.33
N GLY A 532 2.66 -1.79 24.59
CA GLY A 532 1.70 -1.98 25.68
C GLY A 532 2.32 -2.10 27.07
N VAL A 533 1.47 -2.41 28.03
CA VAL A 533 1.86 -2.69 29.41
C VAL A 533 1.45 -4.11 29.74
N VAL A 534 2.39 -4.90 30.25
CA VAL A 534 2.14 -6.25 30.73
C VAL A 534 1.13 -6.17 31.88
N GLU A 535 -0.04 -6.72 31.70
CA GLU A 535 -1.10 -6.72 32.71
C GLU A 535 -1.00 -7.95 33.60
N LYS A 536 -0.66 -9.10 33.00
CA LYS A 536 -0.59 -10.38 33.71
C LYS A 536 0.58 -11.21 33.21
N VAL A 537 1.27 -11.85 34.14
CA VAL A 537 2.28 -12.90 33.88
C VAL A 537 2.05 -14.00 34.90
N GLY A 538 1.87 -15.25 34.46
CA GLY A 538 1.77 -16.38 35.40
C GLY A 538 0.96 -17.56 34.88
N TRP A 539 0.56 -18.44 35.79
CA TRP A 539 -0.25 -19.62 35.47
C TRP A 539 -1.75 -19.27 35.35
N ALA A 540 -2.42 -19.81 34.34
CA ALA A 540 -3.81 -19.50 34.02
C ALA A 540 -4.62 -20.74 33.59
N GLY A 541 -4.64 -21.78 34.42
CA GLY A 541 -5.46 -22.97 34.22
C GLY A 541 -5.18 -23.64 32.88
N GLY A 542 -6.22 -23.76 32.03
CA GLY A 542 -6.11 -24.38 30.71
C GLY A 542 -5.13 -23.67 29.76
N TYR A 543 -4.86 -22.38 29.96
CA TYR A 543 -3.88 -21.61 29.19
C TYR A 543 -2.43 -21.90 29.58
N GLY A 544 -2.17 -22.60 30.69
CA GLY A 544 -0.82 -22.85 31.17
C GLY A 544 -0.14 -21.56 31.60
N LYS A 545 1.13 -21.38 31.22
CA LYS A 545 1.84 -20.10 31.41
C LYS A 545 1.34 -19.08 30.39
N GLN A 546 0.80 -17.98 30.91
CA GLN A 546 0.13 -16.94 30.16
C GLN A 546 0.77 -15.58 30.44
N ILE A 547 0.89 -14.78 29.37
CA ILE A 547 1.12 -13.33 29.45
C ILE A 547 -0.12 -12.65 28.86
N ILE A 548 -0.61 -11.59 29.49
CA ILE A 548 -1.59 -10.66 28.91
C ILE A 548 -0.94 -9.29 28.84
N ILE A 549 -0.98 -8.67 27.66
CA ILE A 549 -0.49 -7.31 27.43
C ILE A 549 -1.68 -6.43 27.07
N ARG A 550 -1.82 -5.33 27.80
CA ARG A 550 -2.81 -4.30 27.54
C ARG A 550 -2.18 -3.22 26.64
N HIS A 551 -2.85 -2.94 25.54
CA HIS A 551 -2.48 -1.93 24.56
C HIS A 551 -3.38 -0.69 24.72
N ALA A 552 -3.15 0.32 23.89
CA ALA A 552 -4.03 1.50 23.85
C ALA A 552 -5.45 1.12 23.39
N ASN A 553 -6.42 2.01 23.62
CA ASN A 553 -7.77 1.94 23.06
C ASN A 553 -8.57 0.66 23.41
N GLY A 554 -8.29 0.02 24.55
CA GLY A 554 -9.06 -1.14 25.03
C GLY A 554 -8.72 -2.46 24.34
N TYR A 555 -7.56 -2.54 23.67
CA TYR A 555 -7.04 -3.76 23.08
C TYR A 555 -6.15 -4.51 24.08
N GLU A 556 -6.27 -5.83 24.14
CA GLU A 556 -5.41 -6.71 24.93
C GLU A 556 -5.02 -7.93 24.10
N THR A 557 -3.80 -8.42 24.29
CA THR A 557 -3.33 -9.65 23.66
C THR A 557 -2.94 -10.69 24.70
N SER A 558 -3.32 -11.95 24.47
CA SER A 558 -3.00 -13.08 25.34
C SER A 558 -2.08 -14.07 24.65
N TYR A 559 -1.01 -14.46 25.33
CA TYR A 559 0.02 -15.38 24.84
C TYR A 559 0.07 -16.59 25.78
N ASN A 560 -0.35 -17.75 25.29
CA ASN A 560 -0.61 -18.92 26.14
C ASN A 560 0.31 -20.09 25.85
N HIS A 561 0.23 -21.13 26.69
CA HIS A 561 0.99 -22.38 26.59
C HIS A 561 2.51 -22.23 26.64
N GLN A 562 3.02 -21.11 27.17
CA GLN A 562 4.45 -20.80 27.16
C GLN A 562 5.27 -21.80 27.99
N SER A 563 6.54 -22.01 27.63
CA SER A 563 7.48 -22.81 28.42
C SER A 563 8.13 -21.98 29.52
N ALA A 564 8.47 -20.73 29.23
CA ALA A 564 9.08 -19.77 30.14
C ALA A 564 8.74 -18.32 29.73
N PHE A 565 8.86 -17.39 30.68
CA PHE A 565 8.77 -15.95 30.42
C PHE A 565 10.17 -15.37 30.18
N ALA A 566 10.26 -14.31 29.39
CA ALA A 566 11.54 -13.64 29.17
C ALA A 566 11.97 -12.87 30.43
N LYS A 567 13.28 -12.63 30.57
CA LYS A 567 13.84 -11.95 31.74
C LYS A 567 13.27 -10.53 31.86
N GLY A 568 12.81 -10.16 33.05
CA GLY A 568 12.27 -8.82 33.32
C GLY A 568 10.83 -8.60 32.87
N ILE A 569 10.13 -9.63 32.38
CA ILE A 569 8.72 -9.55 32.04
C ILE A 569 7.86 -9.84 33.27
N GLU A 570 7.29 -8.79 33.85
CA GLU A 570 6.47 -8.81 35.06
C GLU A 570 5.26 -7.87 34.89
N PRO A 571 4.17 -8.04 35.66
CA PRO A 571 3.04 -7.11 35.62
C PRO A 571 3.48 -5.65 35.86
N GLY A 572 3.01 -4.73 35.02
CA GLY A 572 3.34 -3.30 35.05
C GLY A 572 4.49 -2.90 34.13
N VAL A 573 5.25 -3.86 33.58
CA VAL A 573 6.36 -3.56 32.66
C VAL A 573 5.82 -3.08 31.31
N ARG A 574 6.38 -1.97 30.81
CA ARG A 574 6.13 -1.50 29.44
C ARG A 574 6.90 -2.37 28.46
N VAL A 575 6.22 -2.82 27.41
CA VAL A 575 6.80 -3.62 26.34
C VAL A 575 6.56 -2.94 25.01
N ARG A 576 7.53 -3.07 24.11
CA ARG A 576 7.42 -2.58 22.74
C ARG A 576 6.93 -3.70 21.80
N GLN A 577 6.31 -3.32 20.70
CA GLN A 577 6.05 -4.24 19.59
C GLN A 577 7.36 -4.93 19.18
N GLY A 578 7.33 -6.23 18.90
CA GLY A 578 8.53 -6.98 18.53
C GLY A 578 9.42 -7.43 19.70
N GLN A 579 9.25 -6.87 20.90
CA GLN A 579 10.04 -7.27 22.07
C GLN A 579 9.77 -8.73 22.46
N VAL A 580 10.81 -9.50 22.76
CA VAL A 580 10.66 -10.86 23.26
C VAL A 580 10.05 -10.84 24.66
N ILE A 581 8.90 -11.50 24.82
CA ILE A 581 8.15 -11.54 26.08
C ILE A 581 8.17 -12.92 26.75
N GLY A 582 8.47 -13.97 25.98
CA GLY A 582 8.52 -15.33 26.49
C GLY A 582 8.89 -16.34 25.42
N TYR A 583 8.70 -17.62 25.73
CA TYR A 583 9.11 -18.72 24.88
C TYR A 583 8.00 -19.75 24.73
N LEU A 584 7.80 -20.25 23.51
CA LEU A 584 6.78 -21.24 23.19
C LEU A 584 6.97 -22.51 24.03
N GLY A 585 5.87 -23.13 24.41
CA GLY A 585 5.88 -24.39 25.13
C GLY A 585 4.67 -25.26 24.81
N GLN A 586 4.29 -26.06 25.81
CA GLN A 586 3.13 -26.93 25.79
C GLN A 586 2.53 -27.00 27.21
N THR A 587 2.47 -25.87 27.92
CA THR A 587 1.91 -25.85 29.28
C THR A 587 0.38 -25.72 29.25
N GLY A 588 -0.31 -26.24 30.27
CA GLY A 588 -1.78 -26.23 30.30
C GLY A 588 -2.41 -27.31 29.42
N LEU A 589 -3.57 -27.00 28.81
CA LEU A 589 -4.32 -27.93 27.96
C LEU A 589 -3.88 -27.80 26.51
N ALA A 590 -2.73 -28.39 26.17
CA ALA A 590 -2.15 -28.37 24.82
C ALA A 590 -1.83 -29.77 24.30
N THR A 591 -2.26 -30.09 23.06
CA THR A 591 -2.01 -31.40 22.42
C THR A 591 -0.57 -31.55 21.91
N GLY A 592 0.11 -30.44 21.63
CA GLY A 592 1.49 -30.40 21.15
C GLY A 592 2.06 -28.98 21.29
N PRO A 593 3.34 -28.78 20.97
CA PRO A 593 3.97 -27.46 21.05
C PRO A 593 3.30 -26.44 20.12
N HIS A 594 2.66 -25.42 20.69
CA HIS A 594 2.08 -24.30 19.97
C HIS A 594 1.89 -23.09 20.89
N LEU A 595 1.85 -21.90 20.29
CA LEU A 595 1.35 -20.68 20.90
C LEU A 595 -0.14 -20.57 20.58
N HIS A 596 -0.97 -20.53 21.62
CA HIS A 596 -2.36 -20.09 21.48
C HIS A 596 -2.44 -18.58 21.75
N TYR A 597 -2.70 -17.82 20.69
CA TYR A 597 -2.73 -16.36 20.68
C TYR A 597 -4.17 -15.85 20.61
N GLU A 598 -4.58 -15.01 21.56
CA GLU A 598 -5.91 -14.38 21.56
C GLU A 598 -5.78 -12.87 21.45
N LEU A 599 -6.72 -12.25 20.72
CA LEU A 599 -6.92 -10.81 20.71
C LEU A 599 -8.25 -10.49 21.39
N ILE A 600 -8.21 -9.54 22.31
CA ILE A 600 -9.35 -9.09 23.10
C ILE A 600 -9.55 -7.61 22.82
N VAL A 601 -10.78 -7.21 22.50
CA VAL A 601 -11.17 -5.82 22.25
C VAL A 601 -12.33 -5.50 23.18
N ASN A 602 -12.12 -4.55 24.09
CA ASN A 602 -13.11 -4.14 25.10
C ASN A 602 -13.71 -5.35 25.85
N GLY A 603 -12.85 -6.29 26.25
CA GLY A 603 -13.24 -7.51 26.97
C GLY A 603 -13.83 -8.64 26.12
N THR A 604 -14.00 -8.45 24.80
CA THR A 604 -14.51 -9.48 23.89
C THR A 604 -13.39 -10.10 23.06
N LYS A 605 -13.31 -11.44 23.04
CA LYS A 605 -12.33 -12.17 22.21
C LYS A 605 -12.77 -12.16 20.75
N VAL A 606 -11.88 -11.73 19.87
CA VAL A 606 -12.14 -11.59 18.44
C VAL A 606 -11.11 -12.36 17.64
N ASP A 607 -11.42 -12.62 16.36
CA ASP A 607 -10.49 -13.25 15.44
C ASP A 607 -9.31 -12.29 15.12
N PRO A 608 -8.08 -12.59 15.58
CA PRO A 608 -6.91 -11.73 15.31
C PRO A 608 -6.57 -11.63 13.83
N MET A 609 -6.99 -12.61 13.01
CA MET A 609 -6.69 -12.64 11.57
C MET A 609 -7.69 -11.84 10.74
N ARG A 610 -8.90 -11.58 11.27
CA ARG A 610 -9.98 -10.92 10.52
C ARG A 610 -10.38 -9.56 11.06
N VAL A 611 -10.04 -9.24 12.31
CA VAL A 611 -10.39 -7.94 12.88
C VAL A 611 -9.68 -6.81 12.14
N ARG A 612 -10.40 -5.70 11.96
CA ARG A 612 -9.82 -4.45 11.50
C ARG A 612 -9.09 -3.81 12.69
N LEU A 613 -7.76 -3.84 12.62
CA LEU A 613 -6.92 -3.12 13.57
C LEU A 613 -6.85 -1.66 13.15
N PRO A 614 -6.81 -0.71 14.11
CA PRO A 614 -6.53 0.66 13.76
C PRO A 614 -5.16 0.73 13.08
N VAL A 615 -5.09 1.53 12.02
CA VAL A 615 -3.81 2.02 11.47
C VAL A 615 -3.04 2.70 12.62
N GLY A 616 -1.71 2.72 12.57
CA GLY A 616 -0.85 3.17 13.68
C GLY A 616 -1.07 4.63 14.13
N LYS A 617 -0.01 5.32 14.57
CA LYS A 617 -0.12 6.74 14.92
C LYS A 617 -0.61 7.53 13.68
N VAL A 618 -1.76 8.18 13.78
CA VAL A 618 -2.27 9.09 12.73
C VAL A 618 -1.93 10.53 13.13
N LEU A 619 -1.23 11.25 12.27
CA LEU A 619 -0.88 12.65 12.47
C LEU A 619 -2.13 13.53 12.54
N LYS A 620 -2.13 14.51 13.44
CA LYS A 620 -3.24 15.45 13.67
C LYS A 620 -2.72 16.86 13.90
N GLY A 621 -3.58 17.86 13.66
CA GLY A 621 -3.26 19.26 13.92
C GLY A 621 -2.05 19.74 13.10
N ASP A 622 -1.14 20.46 13.74
CA ASP A 622 0.01 21.10 13.11
C ASP A 622 0.99 20.08 12.49
N ASP A 623 1.15 18.91 13.11
CA ASP A 623 2.00 17.84 12.56
C ASP A 623 1.46 17.33 11.21
N LEU A 624 0.14 17.24 11.04
CA LEU A 624 -0.46 16.81 9.77
C LEU A 624 -0.28 17.87 8.67
N VAL A 625 -0.35 19.15 9.03
CA VAL A 625 -0.13 20.26 8.08
C VAL A 625 1.34 20.28 7.64
N ALA A 626 2.27 20.17 8.59
CA ALA A 626 3.70 20.07 8.31
C ALA A 626 4.03 18.83 7.46
N PHE A 627 3.42 17.68 7.78
CA PHE A 627 3.56 16.46 7.00
C PHE A 627 3.11 16.62 5.55
N LYS A 628 1.92 17.18 5.32
CA LYS A 628 1.41 17.41 3.94
C LYS A 628 2.35 18.27 3.12
N ARG A 629 2.94 19.32 3.72
CA ARG A 629 3.93 20.17 3.06
C ARG A 629 5.22 19.41 2.72
N GLU A 630 5.67 18.53 3.62
CA GLU A 630 6.85 17.71 3.38
C GLU A 630 6.60 16.66 2.29
N ARG A 631 5.43 16.02 2.32
CA ARG A 631 4.99 15.08 1.29
C ARG A 631 4.94 15.75 -0.10
N GLU A 632 4.28 16.90 -0.21
CA GLU A 632 4.21 17.66 -1.48
C GLU A 632 5.61 18.00 -2.02
N ARG A 633 6.53 18.39 -1.14
CA ARG A 633 7.92 18.67 -1.49
C ARG A 633 8.65 17.43 -2.02
N ILE A 634 8.46 16.27 -1.38
CA ILE A 634 9.03 14.99 -1.85
C ILE A 634 8.42 14.63 -3.21
N ASP A 635 7.10 14.77 -3.37
CA ASP A 635 6.40 14.50 -4.63
C ASP A 635 6.91 15.40 -5.76
N ASP A 636 7.15 16.67 -5.49
CA ASP A 636 7.71 17.62 -6.45
C ASP A 636 9.14 17.23 -6.87
N LEU A 637 9.96 16.73 -5.94
CA LEU A 637 11.28 16.17 -6.27
C LEU A 637 11.14 14.95 -7.18
N LEU A 638 10.21 14.04 -6.89
CA LEU A 638 9.96 12.85 -7.72
C LEU A 638 9.48 13.24 -9.13
N LYS A 639 8.65 14.27 -9.28
CA LYS A 639 8.03 14.72 -10.55
C LYS A 639 8.92 15.56 -11.48
N GLN A 640 10.06 16.10 -11.02
CA GLN A 640 10.94 16.96 -11.84
C GLN A 640 11.53 16.28 -13.11
N GLU A 641 11.11 15.05 -13.44
CA GLU A 641 11.40 14.36 -14.71
C GLU A 641 10.56 14.87 -15.90
N ASP A 642 9.31 15.31 -15.70
CA ASP A 642 8.35 15.44 -16.82
C ASP A 642 8.32 16.82 -17.50
N GLY A 643 8.99 17.81 -16.94
CA GLY A 643 8.91 19.18 -17.42
C GLY A 643 10.23 19.90 -17.26
N ASN A 644 10.91 20.13 -18.37
CA ASN A 644 11.91 21.19 -18.46
C ASN A 644 11.19 22.55 -18.27
N SER A 645 10.89 22.93 -17.03
CA SER A 645 10.57 24.30 -16.64
C SER A 645 10.71 24.46 -15.12
N LEU A 646 11.74 25.20 -14.71
CA LEU A 646 11.82 25.83 -13.40
C LEU A 646 10.55 26.65 -13.16
N LYS A 647 9.70 26.22 -12.23
CA LYS A 647 8.72 27.10 -11.62
C LYS A 647 9.39 27.83 -10.45
N VAL A 648 9.71 29.09 -10.71
CA VAL A 648 10.13 30.05 -9.69
C VAL A 648 8.97 30.20 -8.70
N ALA A 649 9.20 29.87 -7.43
CA ALA A 649 8.19 30.07 -6.39
C ALA A 649 7.85 31.57 -6.27
N SER A 650 6.61 31.95 -6.55
CA SER A 650 6.10 33.25 -6.12
C SER A 650 5.68 33.12 -4.65
N ALA A 651 6.33 33.90 -3.79
CA ALA A 651 5.92 34.02 -2.40
C ALA A 651 4.52 34.65 -2.36
N LYS A 652 3.52 33.90 -1.89
CA LYS A 652 2.31 34.50 -1.34
C LYS A 652 2.69 35.10 0.00
N THR A 653 2.77 36.42 0.05
CA THR A 653 2.89 37.18 1.28
C THR A 653 1.54 37.12 2.00
N ASP A 654 1.44 36.31 3.07
CA ASP A 654 0.35 36.42 4.03
C ASP A 654 0.55 37.72 4.82
N SER A 655 -0.09 38.79 4.37
CA SER A 655 -0.31 39.99 5.16
C SER A 655 -1.69 39.92 5.79
N GLN A 656 -1.81 39.20 6.91
CA GLN A 656 -2.85 39.49 7.90
C GLN A 656 -2.21 40.31 9.02
N LEU A 657 -2.37 41.62 8.95
CA LEU A 657 -2.35 42.48 10.14
C LEU A 657 -3.78 42.53 10.71
N PRO A 658 -3.93 42.49 12.04
CA PRO A 658 -5.22 42.59 12.69
C PRO A 658 -5.73 44.04 12.66
N ASN A 659 -7.04 44.20 12.42
CA ASN A 659 -7.83 45.31 12.94
C ASN A 659 -8.85 44.76 13.92
#